data_AF-A0A2S0WY98-F1
#
_entry.id   AF-A0A2S0WY98-F1
#
_cell.length_a   1.000
_cell.length_b   1.000
_cell.length_c   1.000
_cell.angle_alpha   90.00
_cell.angle_beta   90.00
_cell.angle_gamma   90.00
#
_symmetry.space_group_name_H-M   'P 1'
#
loop_
_entity.id
_entity.type
_entity.pdbx_description
1 polymer ?
#
loop_
_entity_poly.entity_id
_entity_poly.type
_entity_poly.pdbx_seq_one_letter_code
_entity_poly.pdbx_strand_id
1 'polypeptide(L)'
;MRIAPSPAAPAPASPIDANADADARDAAASDAGTFDRALVVVHGMGNAYRSQILLEWAEPLLGRMDWLARDKVIGAAERHGVEIHGSDLSGELPMVTATVRYPGPRAQASGEASDADDDVVLKIAILEARWSESFVPMSRGQVFQWAVVFMWRTVWRVLDLFLGTMVLVPWYTLVRHWTKSPAEPRELPKAVDLVIDLVRLTVCCVAFAVTWVFLVLLAVVLTPILPLISPLLLIPWFKNVAQGVIDGVIESIGDVAAWKQRPLRASAMRLVVRNALTRAKELVGDGDVHLFAHSQGAAVATFTLFEELEPSDYNVTRLTTVGAAVVLLGREQWLGRPDEYTPVARWIERNTGVDDDRKVRWANHWAIWDPFSAGPIADSAPGRRERWRNAYFPGRATAMGPEEHAVHNTSQPFLDHSVYFENTVQVVEPTARLLLGPEFPAAPSAVAYVENRLSVIDKKSLGTNLLASVVIAGILPGLPGVYALFATLASWIAGAIGFVIGVFPGGQDVEEAVPAAIAAASIVTDPEGLGPWSWLIASGFTLAVLIWLNQVLSTVTRRSREWDRCPIEPRHWLVLSSIPRAAYVAGAFLCVWFAILAWANPPLEWLLVDAVILLIGAVFVFVEPLYSPVPVVVAARVDADEARSPTIAAATTPMKLRDAVRTEEFRRDLAARRRLLSPQGWRARLWARWFHAWRAATVTADEPSA
;
A
#
# COMPACT_ATOMS: atom_id res chain seq x y z
N MET A 1 -57.04 -37.87 -11.02
CA MET A 1 -55.64 -38.20 -11.39
C MET A 1 -54.80 -38.02 -10.13
N ARG A 2 -54.12 -39.09 -9.72
CA ARG A 2 -53.48 -39.26 -8.40
C ARG A 2 -52.31 -38.29 -8.21
N ILE A 3 -52.30 -37.64 -7.05
CA ILE A 3 -51.22 -36.81 -6.51
C ILE A 3 -50.12 -37.77 -6.02
N ALA A 4 -48.90 -37.60 -6.50
CA ALA A 4 -47.73 -38.32 -6.00
C ALA A 4 -47.31 -37.76 -4.62
N PRO A 5 -46.85 -38.60 -3.67
CA PRO A 5 -46.46 -38.13 -2.34
C PRO A 5 -45.10 -37.42 -2.37
N SER A 6 -45.00 -36.37 -1.55
CA SER A 6 -43.76 -35.67 -1.22
C SER A 6 -42.74 -36.63 -0.58
N PRO A 7 -41.42 -36.50 -0.88
CA PRO A 7 -40.40 -37.33 -0.23
C PRO A 7 -40.33 -37.04 1.27
N ALA A 8 -40.14 -38.12 2.06
CA ALA A 8 -40.09 -38.08 3.51
C ALA A 8 -38.95 -37.20 4.03
N ALA A 9 -39.23 -36.50 5.13
CA ALA A 9 -38.25 -35.68 5.85
C ALA A 9 -37.07 -36.54 6.35
N PRO A 10 -35.83 -36.01 6.32
CA PRO A 10 -34.70 -36.68 6.95
C PRO A 10 -34.91 -36.76 8.47
N ALA A 11 -34.49 -37.88 9.06
CA ALA A 11 -34.56 -38.11 10.50
C ALA A 11 -33.80 -37.01 11.27
N PRO A 12 -34.26 -36.63 12.48
CA PRO A 12 -33.56 -35.64 13.29
C PRO A 12 -32.16 -36.15 13.61
N ALA A 13 -31.16 -35.30 13.34
CA ALA A 13 -29.80 -35.53 13.79
C ALA A 13 -29.79 -35.71 15.32
N SER A 14 -29.00 -36.68 15.79
CA SER A 14 -28.72 -36.89 17.20
C SER A 14 -28.36 -35.56 17.88
N PRO A 15 -28.78 -35.34 19.14
CA PRO A 15 -28.46 -34.11 19.84
C PRO A 15 -26.93 -34.00 19.92
N ILE A 16 -26.38 -33.01 19.24
CA ILE A 16 -25.02 -32.55 19.45
C ILE A 16 -24.97 -32.16 20.92
N ASP A 17 -24.07 -32.79 21.69
CA ASP A 17 -23.86 -32.51 23.10
C ASP A 17 -23.56 -31.02 23.29
N ALA A 18 -24.59 -30.24 23.62
CA ALA A 18 -24.46 -28.81 23.93
C ALA A 18 -23.52 -28.55 25.12
N ASN A 19 -23.24 -29.59 25.91
CA ASN A 19 -22.27 -29.55 27.00
C ASN A 19 -20.82 -29.68 26.50
N ALA A 20 -20.55 -30.36 25.37
CA ALA A 20 -19.19 -30.45 24.82
C ALA A 20 -18.73 -29.14 24.16
N ASP A 21 -19.66 -28.41 23.53
CA ASP A 21 -19.40 -27.05 23.01
C ASP A 21 -19.30 -25.99 24.13
N ALA A 22 -19.99 -26.19 25.25
CA ALA A 22 -19.85 -25.35 26.44
C ALA A 22 -18.53 -25.62 27.16
N ASP A 23 -18.16 -26.90 27.36
CA ASP A 23 -16.90 -27.30 27.99
C ASP A 23 -15.67 -26.92 27.13
N ALA A 24 -15.80 -26.86 25.79
CA ALA A 24 -14.74 -26.35 24.91
C ALA A 24 -14.62 -24.81 24.95
N ARG A 25 -15.72 -24.08 25.16
CA ARG A 25 -15.72 -22.63 25.39
C ARG A 25 -15.19 -22.26 26.77
N ASP A 26 -15.49 -23.07 27.78
CA ASP A 26 -14.98 -22.89 29.15
C ASP A 26 -13.52 -23.38 29.28
N ALA A 27 -13.09 -24.37 28.48
CA ALA A 27 -11.68 -24.76 28.40
C ALA A 27 -10.83 -23.69 27.69
N ALA A 28 -11.37 -23.01 26.66
CA ALA A 28 -10.70 -21.85 26.04
C ALA A 28 -10.71 -20.60 26.96
N ALA A 29 -11.67 -20.49 27.87
CA ALA A 29 -11.72 -19.43 28.88
C ALA A 29 -10.83 -19.72 30.11
N SER A 30 -10.48 -20.98 30.38
CA SER A 30 -9.74 -21.36 31.60
C SER A 30 -8.21 -21.23 31.50
N ASP A 31 -7.66 -20.92 30.32
CA ASP A 31 -6.25 -20.55 30.13
C ASP A 31 -6.09 -19.04 29.77
N ALA A 32 -7.09 -18.24 30.15
CA ALA A 32 -7.11 -16.78 30.02
C ALA A 32 -6.12 -16.09 30.96
N GLY A 33 -4.84 -16.45 30.88
CA GLY A 33 -3.77 -15.60 31.34
C GLY A 33 -3.89 -14.23 30.66
N THR A 34 -3.66 -13.18 31.42
CA THR A 34 -3.56 -11.80 30.92
C THR A 34 -2.68 -11.75 29.67
N PHE A 35 -3.17 -11.13 28.60
CA PHE A 35 -2.38 -10.92 27.38
C PHE A 35 -1.28 -9.89 27.68
N ASP A 36 -0.08 -10.08 27.13
CA ASP A 36 0.99 -9.12 27.32
C ASP A 36 0.68 -7.81 26.57
N ARG A 37 0.07 -7.94 25.38
CA ARG A 37 -0.34 -6.80 24.55
C ARG A 37 -1.68 -7.01 23.83
N ALA A 38 -2.39 -5.92 23.61
CA ALA A 38 -3.56 -5.88 22.75
C ALA A 38 -3.44 -4.82 21.65
N LEU A 39 -3.82 -5.16 20.43
CA LEU A 39 -3.92 -4.26 19.30
C LEU A 39 -5.40 -4.00 18.99
N VAL A 40 -5.84 -2.76 19.09
CA VAL A 40 -7.18 -2.35 18.62
C VAL A 40 -7.06 -1.75 17.22
N VAL A 41 -7.68 -2.39 16.24
CA VAL A 41 -7.71 -1.94 14.84
C VAL A 41 -9.01 -1.17 14.59
N VAL A 42 -8.87 0.11 14.23
CA VAL A 42 -9.97 1.02 13.91
C VAL A 42 -9.91 1.38 12.44
N HIS A 43 -11.00 1.21 11.70
CA HIS A 43 -11.01 1.51 10.27
C HIS A 43 -12.23 2.31 9.84
N GLY A 44 -12.00 3.25 8.93
CA GLY A 44 -12.95 4.25 8.45
C GLY A 44 -14.01 3.82 7.44
N MET A 45 -14.50 2.56 7.41
CA MET A 45 -15.36 2.08 6.31
C MET A 45 -16.76 1.67 6.79
N GLY A 46 -17.79 2.29 6.21
CA GLY A 46 -19.18 2.18 6.69
C GLY A 46 -19.95 0.91 6.37
N ASN A 47 -19.45 0.07 5.47
CA ASN A 47 -20.04 -1.23 5.16
C ASN A 47 -19.00 -2.36 5.18
N ALA A 48 -18.00 -2.25 6.06
CA ALA A 48 -17.09 -3.37 6.30
C ALA A 48 -17.89 -4.58 6.81
N TYR A 49 -17.73 -5.72 6.15
CA TYR A 49 -18.22 -6.98 6.68
C TYR A 49 -17.56 -7.23 8.04
N ARG A 50 -18.29 -7.91 8.94
CA ARG A 50 -17.74 -8.28 10.26
C ARG A 50 -16.42 -9.03 10.06
N SER A 51 -15.39 -8.65 10.80
CA SER A 51 -14.03 -9.21 10.73
C SER A 51 -13.23 -8.91 9.47
N GLN A 52 -13.78 -8.17 8.50
CA GLN A 52 -13.04 -7.81 7.30
C GLN A 52 -11.80 -6.98 7.65
N ILE A 53 -12.00 -5.91 8.43
CA ILE A 53 -10.91 -5.02 8.85
C ILE A 53 -9.90 -5.78 9.71
N LEU A 54 -10.41 -6.66 10.58
CA LEU A 54 -9.58 -7.50 11.43
C LEU A 54 -8.65 -8.36 10.60
N LEU A 55 -9.16 -9.10 9.62
CA LEU A 55 -8.37 -9.99 8.78
C LEU A 55 -7.42 -9.24 7.85
N GLU A 56 -7.86 -8.13 7.25
CA GLU A 56 -7.03 -7.28 6.40
C GLU A 56 -5.74 -6.83 7.11
N TRP A 57 -5.76 -6.64 8.43
CA TRP A 57 -4.59 -6.23 9.22
C TRP A 57 -3.93 -7.37 10.00
N ALA A 58 -4.72 -8.25 10.63
CA ALA A 58 -4.19 -9.32 11.47
C ALA A 58 -3.41 -10.36 10.66
N GLU A 59 -3.88 -10.77 9.48
CA GLU A 59 -3.18 -11.75 8.64
C GLU A 59 -1.78 -11.28 8.22
N PRO A 60 -1.60 -10.08 7.62
CA PRO A 60 -0.25 -9.62 7.26
C PRO A 60 0.61 -9.33 8.49
N LEU A 61 0.05 -8.82 9.60
CA LEU A 61 0.81 -8.58 10.83
C LEU A 61 1.30 -9.88 11.45
N LEU A 62 0.42 -10.87 11.67
CA LEU A 62 0.79 -12.16 12.25
C LEU A 62 1.70 -12.95 11.30
N GLY A 63 1.41 -12.94 9.99
CA GLY A 63 2.30 -13.55 8.99
C GLY A 63 3.70 -12.90 8.99
N ARG A 64 3.78 -11.59 9.18
CA ARG A 64 5.06 -10.90 9.32
C ARG A 64 5.75 -11.21 10.64
N MET A 65 5.02 -11.29 11.75
CA MET A 65 5.56 -11.70 13.05
C MET A 65 6.12 -13.12 13.02
N ASP A 66 5.42 -14.05 12.38
CA ASP A 66 5.88 -15.43 12.20
C ASP A 66 7.20 -15.48 11.47
N TRP A 67 7.26 -14.82 10.30
CA TRP A 67 8.50 -14.72 9.53
C TRP A 67 9.61 -14.02 10.31
N LEU A 68 9.31 -12.96 11.06
CA LEU A 68 10.29 -12.26 11.87
C LEU A 68 10.86 -13.18 12.96
N ALA A 69 10.00 -13.82 13.75
CA ALA A 69 10.37 -14.67 14.87
C ALA A 69 11.05 -15.98 14.46
N ARG A 70 10.63 -16.57 13.34
CA ARG A 70 11.07 -17.90 12.87
C ARG A 70 12.19 -17.84 11.84
N ASP A 71 12.11 -16.90 10.89
CA ASP A 71 12.94 -16.90 9.68
C ASP A 71 13.96 -15.75 9.65
N LYS A 72 13.66 -14.62 10.31
CA LYS A 72 14.50 -13.42 10.27
C LYS A 72 15.52 -13.37 11.39
N VAL A 73 15.17 -13.83 12.58
CA VAL A 73 16.02 -13.82 13.79
C VAL A 73 17.04 -14.96 13.73
N ILE A 74 18.30 -14.63 14.01
CA ILE A 74 19.39 -15.61 14.08
C ILE A 74 19.21 -16.43 15.36
N GLY A 75 19.37 -17.75 15.26
CA GLY A 75 19.16 -18.70 16.37
C GLY A 75 17.74 -19.27 16.47
N ALA A 76 16.84 -18.89 15.56
CA ALA A 76 15.50 -19.44 15.50
C ALA A 76 15.48 -20.90 15.02
N ALA A 77 14.80 -21.75 15.79
CA ALA A 77 14.43 -23.14 15.48
C ALA A 77 12.95 -23.25 15.02
N GLU A 78 12.54 -24.44 14.55
CA GLU A 78 11.18 -24.68 14.03
C GLU A 78 10.04 -24.41 15.01
N ARG A 79 10.31 -24.40 16.32
CA ARG A 79 9.34 -24.11 17.39
C ARG A 79 9.02 -22.62 17.59
N HIS A 80 9.74 -21.72 16.92
CA HIS A 80 9.49 -20.28 16.95
C HIS A 80 8.51 -19.89 15.84
N GLY A 81 7.86 -18.74 16.02
CA GLY A 81 6.82 -18.26 15.11
C GLY A 81 5.56 -17.88 15.86
N VAL A 82 4.45 -17.86 15.13
CA VAL A 82 3.13 -17.50 15.64
C VAL A 82 2.26 -18.76 15.75
N GLU A 83 1.62 -18.92 16.90
CA GLU A 83 0.58 -19.90 17.17
C GLU A 83 -0.74 -19.17 17.42
N ILE A 84 -1.79 -19.49 16.67
CA ILE A 84 -3.12 -18.88 16.82
C ILE A 84 -3.94 -19.76 17.77
N HIS A 85 -4.40 -19.17 18.88
CA HIS A 85 -5.17 -19.88 19.92
C HIS A 85 -6.67 -19.79 19.69
N GLY A 86 -7.15 -18.65 19.17
CA GLY A 86 -8.56 -18.42 18.93
C GLY A 86 -8.80 -17.35 17.87
N SER A 87 -9.87 -17.54 17.09
CA SER A 87 -10.38 -16.56 16.15
C SER A 87 -11.89 -16.43 16.32
N ASP A 88 -12.33 -15.47 17.14
CA ASP A 88 -13.75 -15.11 17.19
C ASP A 88 -14.04 -14.04 16.15
N LEU A 89 -14.29 -14.49 14.92
CA LEU A 89 -14.60 -13.61 13.79
C LEU A 89 -16.10 -13.28 13.70
N SER A 90 -16.91 -13.83 14.59
CA SER A 90 -18.38 -13.74 14.51
C SER A 90 -19.01 -13.03 15.69
N GLY A 91 -18.28 -12.87 16.80
CA GLY A 91 -18.72 -12.20 18.01
C GLY A 91 -19.04 -10.72 17.83
N GLU A 92 -19.57 -10.13 18.90
CA GLU A 92 -19.93 -8.70 18.92
C GLU A 92 -18.71 -7.79 18.77
N LEU A 93 -17.56 -8.21 19.30
CA LEU A 93 -16.28 -7.56 19.14
C LEU A 93 -15.27 -8.57 18.57
N PRO A 94 -15.15 -8.66 17.23
CA PRO A 94 -14.28 -9.64 16.61
C PRO A 94 -12.84 -9.56 17.08
N MET A 95 -12.23 -10.74 17.28
CA MET A 95 -10.92 -10.86 17.90
C MET A 95 -10.14 -12.07 17.39
N VAL A 96 -8.82 -11.88 17.25
CA VAL A 96 -7.84 -12.97 17.05
C VAL A 96 -6.84 -12.95 18.20
N THR A 97 -6.56 -14.11 18.78
CA THR A 97 -5.58 -14.29 19.85
C THR A 97 -4.45 -15.20 19.39
N ALA A 98 -3.23 -14.80 19.69
CA ALA A 98 -2.05 -15.53 19.27
C ALA A 98 -0.95 -15.48 20.32
N THR A 99 -0.06 -16.48 20.28
CA THR A 99 1.22 -16.43 20.98
C THR A 99 2.34 -16.35 19.96
N VAL A 100 3.30 -15.47 20.21
CA VAL A 100 4.52 -15.36 19.42
C VAL A 100 5.68 -15.83 20.26
N ARG A 101 6.46 -16.78 19.72
CA ARG A 101 7.68 -17.28 20.36
C ARG A 101 8.90 -16.91 19.53
N TYR A 102 9.91 -16.29 20.14
CA TYR A 102 11.15 -15.93 19.46
C TYR A 102 12.38 -16.19 20.36
N PRO A 103 13.58 -16.37 19.77
CA PRO A 103 14.83 -16.59 20.51
C PRO A 103 15.11 -15.46 21.49
N GLY A 104 15.55 -15.77 22.71
CA GLY A 104 15.90 -14.75 23.69
C GLY A 104 17.25 -14.09 23.50
N PRO A 105 17.63 -13.20 24.42
CA PRO A 105 18.84 -12.39 24.30
C PRO A 105 20.14 -13.20 24.24
N ARG A 106 20.22 -14.37 24.89
CA ARG A 106 21.45 -15.18 24.91
C ARG A 106 21.68 -15.87 23.55
N ALA A 107 20.63 -16.45 22.98
CA ALA A 107 20.67 -17.04 21.64
C ALA A 107 21.02 -15.98 20.58
N GLN A 108 20.42 -14.79 20.69
CA GLN A 108 20.71 -13.69 19.76
C GLN A 108 22.16 -13.19 19.86
N ALA A 109 22.72 -13.11 21.07
CA ALA A 109 24.09 -12.64 21.28
C ALA A 109 25.15 -13.65 20.79
N SER A 110 24.91 -14.95 21.00
CA SER A 110 25.81 -16.03 20.57
C SER A 110 25.70 -16.34 19.07
N GLY A 111 24.51 -16.12 18.48
CA GLY A 111 24.19 -16.55 17.13
C GLY A 111 23.97 -18.06 16.99
N GLU A 112 23.85 -18.76 18.12
CA GLU A 112 23.56 -20.19 18.21
C GLU A 112 22.04 -20.43 18.30
N ALA A 113 21.62 -21.70 18.16
CA ALA A 113 20.22 -22.05 18.30
C ALA A 113 19.73 -21.76 19.73
N SER A 114 18.54 -21.18 19.87
CA SER A 114 17.91 -20.95 21.17
C SER A 114 17.64 -22.26 21.90
N ASP A 115 17.83 -22.28 23.22
CA ASP A 115 17.29 -23.30 24.11
C ASP A 115 15.88 -22.91 24.55
N ALA A 116 15.03 -23.88 24.90
CA ALA A 116 13.63 -23.59 25.27
C ALA A 116 13.52 -22.62 26.46
N ASP A 117 14.47 -22.67 27.39
CA ASP A 117 14.53 -21.79 28.56
C ASP A 117 15.01 -20.36 28.24
N ASP A 118 15.50 -20.12 27.02
CA ASP A 118 15.84 -18.78 26.52
C ASP A 118 14.73 -18.20 25.64
N ASP A 119 13.69 -18.95 25.31
CA ASP A 119 12.65 -18.45 24.40
C ASP A 119 11.80 -17.37 25.10
N VAL A 120 11.55 -16.27 24.39
CA VAL A 120 10.58 -15.25 24.82
C VAL A 120 9.22 -15.62 24.23
N VAL A 121 8.20 -15.62 25.08
CA VAL A 121 6.81 -15.94 24.72
C VAL A 121 5.95 -14.72 24.98
N LEU A 122 5.23 -14.27 23.95
CA LEU A 122 4.37 -13.10 24.01
C LEU A 122 2.95 -13.44 23.57
N LYS A 123 1.96 -13.20 24.44
CA LYS A 123 0.53 -13.35 24.15
C LYS A 123 -0.02 -12.03 23.62
N ILE A 124 -0.62 -12.06 22.43
CA ILE A 124 -1.19 -10.89 21.74
C ILE A 124 -2.68 -11.13 21.47
N ALA A 125 -3.50 -10.11 21.73
CA ALA A 125 -4.88 -10.05 21.24
C ALA A 125 -5.01 -8.95 20.17
N ILE A 126 -5.74 -9.20 19.09
CA ILE A 126 -6.06 -8.20 18.05
C ILE A 126 -7.58 -8.07 17.97
N LEU A 127 -8.10 -6.86 18.14
CA LEU A 127 -9.52 -6.57 18.22
C LEU A 127 -9.97 -5.60 17.11
N GLU A 128 -11.18 -5.77 16.63
CA GLU A 128 -11.80 -4.88 15.64
C GLU A 128 -12.71 -3.82 16.30
N ALA A 129 -12.53 -2.55 15.95
CA ALA A 129 -13.47 -1.47 16.27
C ALA A 129 -14.26 -1.06 15.01
N ARG A 130 -15.47 -1.61 14.85
CA ARG A 130 -16.34 -1.44 13.67
C ARG A 130 -17.70 -0.82 14.04
N TRP A 131 -18.16 0.17 13.28
CA TRP A 131 -19.43 0.88 13.54
C TRP A 131 -20.48 0.79 12.41
N SER A 132 -20.26 -0.05 11.40
CA SER A 132 -21.18 -0.19 10.26
C SER A 132 -22.61 -0.56 10.67
N GLU A 133 -22.78 -1.23 11.82
CA GLU A 133 -24.07 -1.63 12.38
C GLU A 133 -24.55 -0.70 13.51
N SER A 134 -23.81 0.37 13.84
CA SER A 134 -24.06 1.19 15.05
C SER A 134 -25.04 2.35 14.85
N PHE A 135 -25.31 2.76 13.61
CA PHE A 135 -26.26 3.84 13.31
C PHE A 135 -26.86 3.71 11.91
N VAL A 136 -28.03 4.32 11.71
CA VAL A 136 -28.66 4.37 10.38
C VAL A 136 -27.84 5.28 9.45
N PRO A 137 -27.48 4.85 8.22
CA PRO A 137 -26.69 5.66 7.29
C PRO A 137 -27.42 6.94 6.85
N MET A 138 -26.69 7.86 6.20
CA MET A 138 -27.31 9.06 5.61
C MET A 138 -28.09 8.67 4.35
N SER A 139 -29.14 9.43 4.01
CA SER A 139 -29.88 9.17 2.77
C SER A 139 -29.04 9.55 1.54
N ARG A 140 -29.27 8.87 0.41
CA ARG A 140 -28.49 9.08 -0.83
C ARG A 140 -28.43 10.56 -1.25
N GLY A 141 -29.55 11.27 -1.18
CA GLY A 141 -29.61 12.69 -1.53
C GLY A 141 -28.75 13.58 -0.62
N GLN A 142 -28.66 13.26 0.68
CA GLN A 142 -27.79 13.98 1.61
C GLN A 142 -26.31 13.70 1.33
N VAL A 143 -25.98 12.44 0.99
CA VAL A 143 -24.61 12.04 0.62
C VAL A 143 -24.17 12.77 -0.65
N PHE A 144 -24.98 12.82 -1.71
CA PHE A 144 -24.59 13.49 -2.97
C PHE A 144 -24.40 15.01 -2.83
N GLN A 145 -25.23 15.69 -2.04
CA GLN A 145 -25.05 17.13 -1.78
C GLN A 145 -23.72 17.42 -1.09
N TRP A 146 -23.33 16.57 -0.13
CA TRP A 146 -22.06 16.69 0.56
C TRP A 146 -20.88 16.24 -0.31
N ALA A 147 -21.07 15.20 -1.14
CA ALA A 147 -20.05 14.61 -1.99
C ALA A 147 -19.41 15.62 -2.94
N VAL A 148 -20.17 16.59 -3.48
CA VAL A 148 -19.61 17.62 -4.38
C VAL A 148 -18.59 18.50 -3.66
N VAL A 149 -18.93 19.00 -2.46
CA VAL A 149 -18.02 19.84 -1.66
C VAL A 149 -16.80 19.03 -1.22
N PHE A 150 -17.02 17.80 -0.78
CA PHE A 150 -15.94 16.90 -0.38
C PHE A 150 -15.02 16.53 -1.56
N MET A 151 -15.58 16.29 -2.74
CA MET A 151 -14.84 16.00 -3.97
C MET A 151 -13.89 17.14 -4.31
N TRP A 152 -14.37 18.38 -4.36
CA TRP A 152 -13.50 19.53 -4.64
C TRP A 152 -12.41 19.72 -3.58
N ARG A 153 -12.75 19.56 -2.29
CA ARG A 153 -11.75 19.61 -1.22
C ARG A 153 -10.69 18.52 -1.37
N THR A 154 -11.09 17.32 -1.77
CA THR A 154 -10.19 16.19 -2.01
C THR A 154 -9.31 16.49 -3.22
N VAL A 155 -9.88 16.92 -4.35
CA VAL A 155 -9.15 17.30 -5.57
C VAL A 155 -8.08 18.35 -5.27
N TRP A 156 -8.41 19.44 -4.56
CA TRP A 156 -7.41 20.45 -4.21
C TRP A 156 -6.29 19.93 -3.32
N ARG A 157 -6.58 19.01 -2.39
CA ARG A 157 -5.55 18.35 -1.57
C ARG A 157 -4.66 17.44 -2.39
N VAL A 158 -5.23 16.65 -3.30
CA VAL A 158 -4.47 15.82 -4.23
C VAL A 158 -3.51 16.69 -5.03
N LEU A 159 -4.01 17.81 -5.55
CA LEU A 159 -3.19 18.75 -6.33
C LEU A 159 -2.08 19.40 -5.51
N ASP A 160 -2.31 19.80 -4.25
CA ASP A 160 -1.24 20.33 -3.37
C ASP A 160 -0.19 19.26 -3.06
N LEU A 161 -0.62 18.01 -2.79
CA LEU A 161 0.28 16.88 -2.57
C LEU A 161 1.11 16.59 -3.83
N PHE A 162 0.48 16.55 -5.00
CA PHE A 162 1.15 16.26 -6.27
C PHE A 162 2.06 17.40 -6.68
N LEU A 163 1.68 18.66 -6.41
CA LEU A 163 2.58 19.80 -6.58
C LEU A 163 3.82 19.62 -5.70
N GLY A 164 3.64 19.22 -4.43
CA GLY A 164 4.72 18.84 -3.54
C GLY A 164 5.64 17.79 -4.18
N THR A 165 5.11 16.63 -4.48
CA THR A 165 5.89 15.46 -4.89
C THR A 165 6.46 15.57 -6.31
N MET A 166 5.69 16.05 -7.28
CA MET A 166 6.11 16.15 -8.68
C MET A 166 6.89 17.44 -8.98
N VAL A 167 6.63 18.56 -8.31
CA VAL A 167 7.26 19.84 -8.67
C VAL A 167 8.23 20.29 -7.60
N LEU A 168 7.80 20.37 -6.35
CA LEU A 168 8.63 20.92 -5.27
C LEU A 168 9.80 20.01 -4.90
N VAL A 169 9.65 18.67 -4.89
CA VAL A 169 10.78 17.76 -4.65
C VAL A 169 11.87 17.92 -5.71
N PRO A 170 11.58 17.85 -7.03
CA PRO A 170 12.58 18.13 -8.06
C PRO A 170 13.19 19.53 -7.94
N TRP A 171 12.37 20.55 -7.69
CA TRP A 171 12.84 21.92 -7.50
C TRP A 171 13.82 22.04 -6.33
N TYR A 172 13.48 21.49 -5.16
CA TYR A 172 14.38 21.52 -4.00
C TYR A 172 15.63 20.67 -4.20
N THR A 173 15.54 19.58 -4.97
CA THR A 173 16.72 18.78 -5.35
C THR A 173 17.69 19.60 -6.19
N LEU A 174 17.17 20.27 -7.24
CA LEU A 174 17.92 21.18 -8.10
C LEU A 174 18.60 22.28 -7.28
N VAL A 175 17.85 22.97 -6.42
CA VAL A 175 18.39 24.04 -5.57
C VAL A 175 19.47 23.51 -4.63
N ARG A 176 19.28 22.32 -4.03
CA ARG A 176 20.25 21.72 -3.12
C ARG A 176 21.54 21.34 -3.84
N HIS A 177 21.46 20.71 -5.01
CA HIS A 177 22.65 20.37 -5.80
C HIS A 177 23.38 21.62 -6.30
N TRP A 178 22.63 22.67 -6.67
CA TRP A 178 23.19 23.94 -7.12
C TRP A 178 23.93 24.69 -6.01
N THR A 179 23.34 24.77 -4.81
CA THR A 179 23.85 25.51 -3.65
C THR A 179 24.87 24.73 -2.82
N LYS A 180 25.04 23.42 -3.09
CA LYS A 180 26.01 22.55 -2.41
C LYS A 180 27.43 23.13 -2.48
N SER A 181 28.10 23.24 -1.32
CA SER A 181 29.46 23.77 -1.22
C SER A 181 30.45 22.96 -2.08
N PRO A 182 31.46 23.60 -2.72
CA PRO A 182 32.51 22.90 -3.46
C PRO A 182 33.30 21.88 -2.63
N ALA A 183 33.36 22.07 -1.30
CA ALA A 183 34.06 21.19 -0.37
C ALA A 183 33.26 19.91 -0.03
N GLU A 184 31.96 19.87 -0.33
CA GLU A 184 31.15 18.68 -0.07
C GLU A 184 31.25 17.68 -1.23
N PRO A 185 31.37 16.37 -0.95
CA PRO A 185 31.47 15.37 -2.00
C PRO A 185 30.20 15.36 -2.87
N ARG A 186 30.39 15.50 -4.19
CA ARG A 186 29.35 15.29 -5.20
C ARG A 186 29.44 13.88 -5.78
N GLU A 187 28.30 13.31 -6.13
CA GLU A 187 28.25 11.99 -6.78
C GLU A 187 28.58 12.09 -8.27
N LEU A 188 28.10 13.15 -8.90
CA LEU A 188 28.30 13.43 -10.30
C LEU A 188 28.94 14.82 -10.46
N PRO A 189 29.53 15.11 -11.62
CA PRO A 189 29.95 16.46 -11.95
C PRO A 189 28.76 17.44 -11.86
N LYS A 190 28.99 18.66 -11.37
CA LYS A 190 27.93 19.66 -11.13
C LYS A 190 27.04 19.89 -12.37
N ALA A 191 27.63 19.90 -13.56
CA ALA A 191 26.90 20.08 -14.81
C ALA A 191 25.97 18.89 -15.12
N VAL A 192 26.38 17.66 -14.78
CA VAL A 192 25.57 16.46 -14.99
C VAL A 192 24.38 16.44 -14.04
N ASP A 193 24.60 16.74 -12.75
CA ASP A 193 23.51 16.90 -11.77
C ASP A 193 22.51 17.96 -12.23
N LEU A 194 23.01 19.11 -12.69
CA LEU A 194 22.17 20.20 -13.18
C LEU A 194 21.29 19.76 -14.36
N VAL A 195 21.87 19.06 -15.34
CA VAL A 195 21.11 18.57 -16.51
C VAL A 195 20.04 17.57 -16.07
N ILE A 196 20.39 16.60 -15.21
CA ILE A 196 19.46 15.59 -14.71
C ILE A 196 18.30 16.24 -13.94
N ASP A 197 18.61 17.19 -13.06
CA ASP A 197 17.59 17.85 -12.24
C ASP A 197 16.71 18.79 -13.05
N LEU A 198 17.25 19.47 -14.08
CA LEU A 198 16.47 20.26 -15.02
C LEU A 198 15.51 19.38 -15.83
N VAL A 199 16.01 18.26 -16.37
CA VAL A 199 15.16 17.28 -17.09
C VAL A 199 14.08 16.74 -16.15
N ARG A 200 14.43 16.36 -14.92
CA ARG A 200 13.45 15.91 -13.91
C ARG A 200 12.39 16.96 -13.66
N LEU A 201 12.79 18.20 -13.38
CA LEU A 201 11.87 19.28 -13.09
C LEU A 201 10.93 19.52 -14.28
N THR A 202 11.44 19.59 -15.51
CA THR A 202 10.63 19.78 -16.71
C THR A 202 9.64 18.63 -16.91
N VAL A 203 10.11 17.38 -16.89
CA VAL A 203 9.24 16.19 -17.09
C VAL A 203 8.17 16.12 -16.01
N CYS A 204 8.52 16.31 -14.74
CA CYS A 204 7.56 16.24 -13.66
C CYS A 204 6.60 17.44 -13.63
N CYS A 205 7.03 18.64 -14.04
CA CYS A 205 6.12 19.79 -14.23
C CYS A 205 5.10 19.52 -15.33
N VAL A 206 5.52 18.94 -16.46
CA VAL A 206 4.59 18.56 -17.54
C VAL A 206 3.63 17.48 -17.06
N ALA A 207 4.11 16.44 -16.37
CA ALA A 207 3.27 15.40 -15.80
C ALA A 207 2.24 15.99 -14.81
N PHE A 208 2.67 16.89 -13.92
CA PHE A 208 1.78 17.60 -13.00
C PHE A 208 0.73 18.42 -13.74
N ALA A 209 1.11 19.17 -14.78
CA ALA A 209 0.16 19.97 -15.56
C ALA A 209 -0.91 19.08 -16.23
N VAL A 210 -0.50 17.95 -16.83
CA VAL A 210 -1.43 16.98 -17.42
C VAL A 210 -2.36 16.39 -16.37
N THR A 211 -1.84 15.96 -15.22
CA THR A 211 -2.66 15.42 -14.12
C THR A 211 -3.61 16.49 -13.56
N TRP A 212 -3.15 17.73 -13.42
CA TRP A 212 -3.97 18.85 -12.97
C TRP A 212 -5.14 19.07 -13.92
N VAL A 213 -4.89 19.17 -15.22
CA VAL A 213 -5.93 19.36 -16.24
C VAL A 213 -6.92 18.21 -16.20
N PHE A 214 -6.43 16.96 -16.15
CA PHE A 214 -7.27 15.78 -16.06
C PHE A 214 -8.18 15.79 -14.83
N LEU A 215 -7.63 16.00 -13.63
CA LEU A 215 -8.40 15.97 -12.39
C LEU A 215 -9.41 17.12 -12.31
N VAL A 216 -9.04 18.32 -12.77
CA VAL A 216 -9.95 19.47 -12.80
C VAL A 216 -11.08 19.25 -13.81
N LEU A 217 -10.77 18.78 -15.02
CA LEU A 217 -11.79 18.45 -16.01
C LEU A 217 -12.73 17.36 -15.51
N LEU A 218 -12.18 16.30 -14.90
CA LEU A 218 -12.97 15.23 -14.29
C LEU A 218 -13.89 15.79 -13.19
N ALA A 219 -13.38 16.63 -12.28
CA ALA A 219 -14.17 17.25 -11.23
C ALA A 219 -15.26 18.17 -11.79
N VAL A 220 -14.97 18.95 -12.83
CA VAL A 220 -15.94 19.81 -13.53
C VAL A 220 -17.06 18.99 -14.16
N VAL A 221 -16.74 17.85 -14.78
CA VAL A 221 -17.73 16.93 -15.39
C VAL A 221 -18.55 16.20 -14.31
N LEU A 222 -17.92 15.74 -13.23
CA LEU A 222 -18.61 15.04 -12.15
C LEU A 222 -19.50 15.96 -11.31
N THR A 223 -19.15 17.25 -11.19
CA THR A 223 -19.92 18.23 -10.41
C THR A 223 -21.42 18.29 -10.79
N PRO A 224 -21.81 18.42 -12.07
CA PRO A 224 -23.21 18.35 -12.48
C PRO A 224 -23.76 16.91 -12.49
N ILE A 225 -22.93 15.88 -12.75
CA ILE A 225 -23.40 14.49 -12.82
C ILE A 225 -23.82 13.97 -11.44
N LEU A 226 -23.01 14.16 -10.40
CA LEU A 226 -23.27 13.64 -9.06
C LEU A 226 -24.67 13.98 -8.50
N PRO A 227 -25.16 15.24 -8.54
CA PRO A 227 -26.52 15.55 -8.10
C PRO A 227 -27.59 15.00 -9.05
N LEU A 228 -27.29 14.85 -10.34
CA LEU A 228 -28.20 14.26 -11.35
C LEU A 228 -28.29 12.73 -11.25
N ILE A 229 -27.35 12.05 -10.60
CA ILE A 229 -27.45 10.61 -10.33
C ILE A 229 -28.71 10.30 -9.53
N SER A 230 -29.06 11.12 -8.53
CA SER A 230 -30.24 10.87 -7.69
C SER A 230 -31.56 10.79 -8.48
N PRO A 231 -31.91 11.72 -9.40
CA PRO A 231 -33.08 11.57 -10.25
C PRO A 231 -32.91 10.48 -11.32
N LEU A 232 -31.71 10.26 -11.87
CA LEU A 232 -31.47 9.19 -12.86
C LEU A 232 -31.72 7.79 -12.28
N LEU A 233 -31.48 7.57 -10.99
CA LEU A 233 -31.79 6.33 -10.29
C LEU A 233 -33.28 6.01 -10.16
N LEU A 234 -34.17 6.98 -10.44
CA LEU A 234 -35.61 6.71 -10.54
C LEU A 234 -35.95 5.93 -11.81
N ILE A 235 -35.04 5.88 -12.78
CA ILE A 235 -35.20 5.15 -14.03
C ILE A 235 -34.77 3.69 -13.81
N PRO A 236 -35.68 2.69 -13.92
CA PRO A 236 -35.39 1.31 -13.53
C PRO A 236 -34.21 0.65 -14.25
N TRP A 237 -34.02 0.93 -15.54
CA TRP A 237 -32.91 0.33 -16.30
C TRP A 237 -31.55 0.92 -15.90
N PHE A 238 -31.48 2.24 -15.64
CA PHE A 238 -30.26 2.90 -15.17
C PHE A 238 -29.90 2.43 -13.76
N LYS A 239 -30.91 2.28 -12.90
CA LYS A 239 -30.75 1.74 -11.55
C LYS A 239 -30.07 0.37 -11.59
N ASN A 240 -30.53 -0.57 -12.43
CA ASN A 240 -29.95 -1.91 -12.48
C ASN A 240 -28.47 -1.94 -12.90
N VAL A 241 -28.02 -0.97 -13.71
CA VAL A 241 -26.63 -0.88 -14.18
C VAL A 241 -25.73 -0.13 -13.20
N ALA A 242 -26.24 0.96 -12.61
CA ALA A 242 -25.42 1.88 -11.82
C ALA A 242 -25.42 1.58 -10.31
N GLN A 243 -26.36 0.76 -9.83
CA GLN A 243 -26.58 0.57 -8.39
C GLN A 243 -25.35 -0.01 -7.66
N GLY A 244 -24.63 -0.96 -8.23
CA GLY A 244 -23.42 -1.51 -7.58
C GLY A 244 -22.30 -0.49 -7.38
N VAL A 245 -22.07 0.39 -8.36
CA VAL A 245 -21.06 1.46 -8.27
C VAL A 245 -21.49 2.54 -7.28
N ILE A 246 -22.78 2.89 -7.33
CA ILE A 246 -23.35 3.95 -6.49
C ILE A 246 -23.40 3.53 -5.02
N ASP A 247 -23.80 2.29 -4.72
CA ASP A 247 -23.88 1.79 -3.35
C ASP A 247 -22.48 1.78 -2.71
N GLY A 248 -21.44 1.33 -3.41
CA GLY A 248 -20.05 1.41 -2.90
C GLY A 248 -19.55 2.84 -2.64
N VAL A 249 -19.89 3.80 -3.51
CA VAL A 249 -19.54 5.22 -3.31
C VAL A 249 -20.31 5.82 -2.13
N ILE A 250 -21.60 5.50 -1.99
CA ILE A 250 -22.44 6.01 -0.90
C ILE A 250 -22.02 5.44 0.45
N GLU A 251 -21.62 4.18 0.49
CA GLU A 251 -21.15 3.50 1.70
C GLU A 251 -19.84 4.10 2.23
N SER A 252 -18.90 4.42 1.33
CA SER A 252 -17.63 5.07 1.72
C SER A 252 -17.81 6.55 2.11
N ILE A 253 -18.61 7.32 1.35
CA ILE A 253 -18.79 8.76 1.56
C ILE A 253 -19.78 9.06 2.70
N GLY A 254 -20.78 8.21 2.89
CA GLY A 254 -21.88 8.43 3.84
C GLY A 254 -21.44 8.49 5.30
N ASP A 255 -20.45 7.68 5.67
CA ASP A 255 -19.87 7.68 7.02
C ASP A 255 -19.05 8.92 7.32
N VAL A 256 -18.30 9.40 6.32
CA VAL A 256 -17.54 10.64 6.45
C VAL A 256 -18.50 11.82 6.63
N ALA A 257 -19.59 11.84 5.89
CA ALA A 257 -20.65 12.83 6.05
C ALA A 257 -21.32 12.73 7.43
N ALA A 258 -21.59 11.50 7.92
CA ALA A 258 -22.18 11.27 9.23
C ALA A 258 -21.27 11.77 10.36
N TRP A 259 -19.97 11.46 10.30
CA TRP A 259 -18.97 12.00 11.20
C TRP A 259 -18.98 13.53 11.21
N LYS A 260 -18.98 14.16 10.03
CA LYS A 260 -18.88 15.61 9.90
C LYS A 260 -20.13 16.39 10.28
N GLN A 261 -21.31 15.86 9.99
CA GLN A 261 -22.57 16.63 10.04
C GLN A 261 -23.56 16.16 11.11
N ARG A 262 -23.37 14.96 11.66
CA ARG A 262 -24.35 14.30 12.55
C ARG A 262 -23.67 13.90 13.88
N PRO A 263 -23.55 14.82 14.85
CA PRO A 263 -22.83 14.56 16.11
C PRO A 263 -23.31 13.32 16.89
N LEU A 264 -24.61 12.99 16.84
CA LEU A 264 -25.12 11.76 17.46
C LEU A 264 -24.54 10.49 16.83
N ARG A 265 -24.40 10.46 15.50
CA ARG A 265 -23.80 9.32 14.78
C ARG A 265 -22.29 9.28 14.99
N ALA A 266 -21.64 10.44 14.97
CA ALA A 266 -20.24 10.57 15.35
C ALA A 266 -19.98 10.03 16.76
N SER A 267 -20.89 10.29 17.71
CA SER A 267 -20.79 9.77 19.07
C SER A 267 -20.89 8.24 19.13
N ALA A 268 -21.71 7.62 18.28
CA ALA A 268 -21.78 6.16 18.18
C ALA A 268 -20.44 5.57 17.66
N MET A 269 -19.80 6.22 16.67
CA MET A 269 -18.47 5.81 16.20
C MET A 269 -17.42 5.86 17.33
N ARG A 270 -17.41 6.95 18.12
CA ARG A 270 -16.49 7.09 19.28
C ARG A 270 -16.76 6.04 20.36
N LEU A 271 -18.02 5.70 20.61
CA LEU A 271 -18.40 4.67 21.58
C LEU A 271 -17.85 3.29 21.20
N VAL A 272 -17.86 2.94 19.90
CA VAL A 272 -17.26 1.70 19.41
C VAL A 272 -15.76 1.63 19.73
N VAL A 273 -15.03 2.72 19.48
CA VAL A 273 -13.59 2.79 19.81
C VAL A 273 -13.37 2.65 21.31
N ARG A 274 -14.17 3.34 22.14
CA ARG A 274 -14.10 3.25 23.60
C ARG A 274 -14.38 1.84 24.12
N ASN A 275 -15.39 1.16 23.57
CA ASN A 275 -15.72 -0.21 23.97
C ASN A 275 -14.59 -1.18 23.62
N ALA A 276 -13.99 -1.03 22.44
CA ALA A 276 -12.85 -1.84 22.03
C ALA A 276 -11.62 -1.61 22.92
N LEU A 277 -11.33 -0.36 23.30
CA LEU A 277 -10.25 -0.02 24.23
C LEU A 277 -10.52 -0.55 25.65
N THR A 278 -11.76 -0.48 26.12
CA THR A 278 -12.16 -1.04 27.43
C THR A 278 -11.92 -2.54 27.44
N ARG A 279 -12.36 -3.24 26.39
CA ARG A 279 -12.14 -4.69 26.27
C ARG A 279 -10.67 -5.05 26.14
N ALA A 280 -9.89 -4.26 25.39
CA ALA A 280 -8.44 -4.46 25.28
C ALA A 280 -7.75 -4.33 26.66
N LYS A 281 -8.12 -3.31 27.45
CA LYS A 281 -7.61 -3.10 28.81
C LYS A 281 -7.97 -4.27 29.74
N GLU A 282 -9.19 -4.79 29.67
CA GLU A 282 -9.59 -5.99 30.42
C GLU A 282 -8.76 -7.22 30.08
N LEU A 283 -8.43 -7.41 28.79
CA LEU A 283 -7.66 -8.55 28.32
C LEU A 283 -6.19 -8.50 28.74
N VAL A 284 -5.58 -7.31 28.76
CA VAL A 284 -4.16 -7.16 29.09
C VAL A 284 -3.86 -6.96 30.56
N GLY A 285 -4.84 -6.51 31.37
CA GLY A 285 -4.59 -6.15 32.76
C GLY A 285 -3.59 -5.00 32.86
N ASP A 286 -2.35 -5.29 33.24
CA ASP A 286 -1.25 -4.33 33.33
C ASP A 286 -0.40 -4.22 32.06
N GLY A 287 -0.64 -5.07 31.05
CA GLY A 287 0.04 -5.04 29.76
C GLY A 287 -0.32 -3.83 28.87
N ASP A 288 0.26 -3.78 27.66
CA ASP A 288 0.16 -2.62 26.77
C ASP A 288 -1.04 -2.71 25.82
N VAL A 289 -1.73 -1.58 25.60
CA VAL A 289 -2.70 -1.42 24.52
C VAL A 289 -2.12 -0.54 23.41
N HIS A 290 -2.13 -1.06 22.19
CA HIS A 290 -1.76 -0.34 20.98
C HIS A 290 -3.02 -0.02 20.18
N LEU A 291 -3.22 1.25 19.85
CA LEU A 291 -4.30 1.70 18.98
C LEU A 291 -3.78 1.88 17.56
N PHE A 292 -4.36 1.16 16.60
CA PHE A 292 -4.00 1.24 15.18
C PHE A 292 -5.21 1.71 14.38
N ALA A 293 -5.08 2.82 13.68
CA ALA A 293 -6.22 3.48 13.07
C ALA A 293 -5.97 3.88 11.61
N HIS A 294 -6.86 3.43 10.71
CA HIS A 294 -6.77 3.66 9.27
C HIS A 294 -7.85 4.64 8.76
N SER A 295 -7.48 5.52 7.84
CA SER A 295 -8.41 6.42 7.13
C SER A 295 -9.26 7.30 8.07
N GLN A 296 -10.59 7.33 7.92
CA GLN A 296 -11.51 8.01 8.85
C GLN A 296 -11.38 7.49 10.29
N GLY A 297 -11.05 6.20 10.46
CA GLY A 297 -10.81 5.61 11.79
C GLY A 297 -9.71 6.33 12.56
N ALA A 298 -8.69 6.88 11.86
CA ALA A 298 -7.67 7.70 12.50
C ALA A 298 -8.24 8.99 13.10
N ALA A 299 -9.17 9.67 12.41
CA ALA A 299 -9.78 10.89 12.93
C ALA A 299 -10.69 10.61 14.14
N VAL A 300 -11.47 9.53 14.08
CA VAL A 300 -12.32 9.10 15.20
C VAL A 300 -11.46 8.68 16.39
N ALA A 301 -10.39 7.90 16.15
CA ALA A 301 -9.48 7.41 17.17
C ALA A 301 -8.71 8.55 17.86
N THR A 302 -8.14 9.50 17.12
CA THR A 302 -7.42 10.64 17.70
C THR A 302 -8.35 11.53 18.51
N PHE A 303 -9.58 11.74 18.04
CA PHE A 303 -10.57 12.51 18.79
C PHE A 303 -10.95 11.79 20.09
N THR A 304 -11.33 10.52 20.00
CA THR A 304 -11.74 9.72 21.16
C THR A 304 -10.61 9.64 22.20
N LEU A 305 -9.39 9.32 21.76
CA LEU A 305 -8.25 9.10 22.63
C LEU A 305 -7.76 10.37 23.33
N PHE A 306 -7.75 11.53 22.65
CA PHE A 306 -7.12 12.74 23.19
C PHE A 306 -8.12 13.78 23.74
N GLU A 307 -9.34 13.86 23.21
CA GLU A 307 -10.35 14.83 23.68
C GLU A 307 -11.26 14.24 24.77
N GLU A 308 -11.58 12.95 24.72
CA GLU A 308 -12.58 12.34 25.62
C GLU A 308 -12.01 11.43 26.69
N LEU A 309 -10.95 10.69 26.35
CA LEU A 309 -10.37 9.69 27.22
C LEU A 309 -9.08 10.21 27.85
N GLU A 310 -8.70 9.55 28.93
CA GLU A 310 -7.36 9.61 29.48
C GLU A 310 -6.63 8.33 29.02
N PRO A 311 -5.66 8.40 28.09
CA PRO A 311 -5.04 7.21 27.49
C PRO A 311 -4.46 6.22 28.51
N SER A 312 -3.96 6.75 29.63
CA SER A 312 -3.37 5.96 30.70
C SER A 312 -4.40 5.08 31.42
N ASP A 313 -5.68 5.46 31.49
CA ASP A 313 -6.74 4.63 32.08
C ASP A 313 -6.97 3.32 31.28
N TYR A 314 -6.61 3.34 30.00
CA TYR A 314 -6.79 2.23 29.06
C TYR A 314 -5.47 1.52 28.72
N ASN A 315 -4.37 1.82 29.42
CA ASN A 315 -3.02 1.34 29.10
C ASN A 315 -2.59 1.62 27.65
N VAL A 316 -3.10 2.69 27.02
CA VAL A 316 -2.71 3.00 25.65
C VAL A 316 -1.33 3.65 25.67
N THR A 317 -0.31 2.92 25.23
CA THR A 317 1.09 3.42 25.14
C THR A 317 1.48 3.81 23.72
N ARG A 318 0.67 3.43 22.73
CA ARG A 318 0.95 3.71 21.32
C ARG A 318 -0.29 3.98 20.48
N LEU A 319 -0.19 5.00 19.62
CA LEU A 319 -1.11 5.27 18.54
C LEU A 319 -0.36 5.18 17.20
N THR A 320 -0.81 4.30 16.31
CA THR A 320 -0.34 4.24 14.92
C THR A 320 -1.46 4.65 14.00
N THR A 321 -1.29 5.75 13.27
CA THR A 321 -2.24 6.19 12.26
C THR A 321 -1.72 5.88 10.87
N VAL A 322 -2.58 5.40 9.97
CA VAL A 322 -2.22 5.03 8.60
C VAL A 322 -3.24 5.62 7.63
N GLY A 323 -2.79 6.24 6.54
CA GLY A 323 -3.71 6.88 5.60
C GLY A 323 -4.61 7.94 6.27
N ALA A 324 -4.07 8.60 7.31
CA ALA A 324 -4.87 9.24 8.35
C ALA A 324 -5.65 10.47 7.86
N ALA A 325 -6.98 10.40 7.88
CA ALA A 325 -7.85 11.51 7.47
C ALA A 325 -8.04 12.58 8.59
N VAL A 326 -7.12 12.66 9.56
CA VAL A 326 -7.21 13.50 10.78
C VAL A 326 -7.38 14.97 10.43
N VAL A 327 -6.51 15.50 9.56
CA VAL A 327 -6.55 16.90 9.11
C VAL A 327 -7.63 17.11 8.02
N LEU A 328 -8.11 16.04 7.39
CA LEU A 328 -9.17 16.10 6.39
C LEU A 328 -10.53 16.30 7.04
N LEU A 329 -10.83 15.45 8.01
CA LEU A 329 -12.12 15.41 8.66
C LEU A 329 -12.15 16.38 9.83
N GLY A 330 -11.08 16.46 10.63
CA GLY A 330 -11.13 17.16 11.90
C GLY A 330 -12.25 16.62 12.79
N ARG A 331 -12.78 17.46 13.68
CA ARG A 331 -13.89 17.10 14.59
C ARG A 331 -15.27 17.11 13.93
N GLU A 332 -16.22 16.40 14.55
CA GLU A 332 -17.64 16.45 14.24
C GLU A 332 -18.22 17.85 14.47
N GLN A 333 -19.21 18.24 13.66
CA GLN A 333 -19.82 19.57 13.71
C GLN A 333 -21.33 19.46 13.54
N TRP A 334 -22.08 20.31 14.25
CA TRP A 334 -23.50 20.50 13.94
C TRP A 334 -23.62 21.19 12.57
N LEU A 335 -24.09 20.44 11.56
CA LEU A 335 -24.32 20.96 10.20
C LEU A 335 -23.10 21.66 9.58
N GLY A 336 -21.87 21.27 9.96
CA GLY A 336 -20.65 21.81 9.37
C GLY A 336 -20.21 23.20 9.85
N ARG A 337 -20.63 23.65 11.05
CA ARG A 337 -20.14 24.90 11.66
C ARG A 337 -18.62 24.87 11.89
N PRO A 338 -17.88 25.98 11.66
CA PRO A 338 -16.44 26.01 11.88
C PRO A 338 -16.11 25.79 13.36
N ASP A 339 -15.20 24.85 13.62
CA ASP A 339 -14.67 24.52 14.95
C ASP A 339 -13.22 24.09 14.76
N GLU A 340 -12.34 24.56 15.65
CA GLU A 340 -10.91 24.30 15.57
C GLU A 340 -10.61 22.92 16.17
N TYR A 341 -9.79 22.12 15.48
CA TYR A 341 -9.37 20.80 15.96
C TYR A 341 -7.85 20.75 16.00
N THR A 342 -7.30 20.55 17.20
CA THR A 342 -5.86 20.64 17.50
C THR A 342 -5.33 19.34 18.12
N PRO A 343 -5.38 18.20 17.39
CA PRO A 343 -5.04 16.89 17.94
C PRO A 343 -3.62 16.78 18.45
N VAL A 344 -2.67 17.48 17.80
CA VAL A 344 -1.26 17.50 18.23
C VAL A 344 -1.11 18.20 19.57
N ALA A 345 -1.78 19.35 19.76
CA ALA A 345 -1.73 20.07 21.02
C ALA A 345 -2.31 19.24 22.16
N ARG A 346 -3.46 18.58 21.93
CA ARG A 346 -4.08 17.68 22.91
C ARG A 346 -3.22 16.47 23.24
N TRP A 347 -2.61 15.85 22.23
CA TRP A 347 -1.69 14.75 22.45
C TRP A 347 -0.51 15.15 23.35
N ILE A 348 0.09 16.31 23.11
CA ILE A 348 1.18 16.86 23.93
C ILE A 348 0.68 17.15 25.35
N GLU A 349 -0.48 17.78 25.49
CA GLU A 349 -1.12 18.06 26.78
C GLU A 349 -1.32 16.76 27.59
N ARG A 350 -1.87 15.69 26.97
CA ARG A 350 -2.09 14.39 27.61
C ARG A 350 -0.80 13.66 28.00
N ASN A 351 0.31 13.92 27.32
CA ASN A 351 1.61 13.33 27.68
C ASN A 351 2.39 14.19 28.70
N THR A 352 1.91 15.39 29.03
CA THR A 352 2.62 16.30 29.94
C THR A 352 2.49 15.81 31.38
N GLY A 353 3.63 15.59 32.04
CA GLY A 353 3.66 15.10 33.43
C GLY A 353 3.37 13.61 33.60
N VAL A 354 3.26 12.85 32.50
CA VAL A 354 3.08 11.40 32.50
C VAL A 354 4.44 10.69 32.43
N ASP A 355 4.59 9.59 33.16
CA ASP A 355 5.80 8.76 33.14
C ASP A 355 6.08 8.20 31.75
N ASP A 356 7.36 8.00 31.39
CA ASP A 356 7.77 7.74 30.01
C ASP A 356 7.21 6.42 29.44
N ASP A 357 7.00 5.43 30.29
CA ASP A 357 6.38 4.13 29.99
C ASP A 357 4.86 4.23 29.80
N ARG A 358 4.22 5.30 30.26
CA ARG A 358 2.77 5.56 30.15
C ARG A 358 2.41 6.59 29.09
N LYS A 359 3.40 7.27 28.49
CA LYS A 359 3.17 8.23 27.40
C LYS A 359 2.69 7.54 26.13
N VAL A 360 1.73 8.17 25.45
CA VAL A 360 1.28 7.72 24.12
C VAL A 360 2.31 8.12 23.08
N ARG A 361 3.02 7.15 22.51
CA ARG A 361 3.87 7.38 21.33
C ARG A 361 3.01 7.38 20.07
N TRP A 362 3.04 8.45 19.29
CA TRP A 362 2.26 8.58 18.05
C TRP A 362 3.14 8.50 16.81
N ALA A 363 2.88 7.50 15.96
CA ALA A 363 3.45 7.36 14.63
C ALA A 363 2.38 7.48 13.54
N ASN A 364 2.66 8.24 12.49
CA ASN A 364 1.78 8.49 11.36
C ASN A 364 2.41 8.01 10.05
N HIS A 365 1.75 7.09 9.35
CA HIS A 365 2.16 6.58 8.05
C HIS A 365 1.26 7.14 6.95
N TRP A 366 1.87 7.77 5.95
CA TRP A 366 1.15 8.37 4.83
C TRP A 366 1.86 8.04 3.52
N ALA A 367 1.12 7.51 2.56
CA ALA A 367 1.62 7.21 1.24
C ALA A 367 1.73 8.50 0.43
N ILE A 368 2.82 8.63 -0.33
CA ILE A 368 3.14 9.85 -1.06
C ILE A 368 2.11 10.23 -2.13
N TRP A 369 1.26 9.29 -2.54
CA TRP A 369 0.18 9.49 -3.51
C TRP A 369 -1.22 9.36 -2.91
N ASP A 370 -1.36 9.07 -1.61
CA ASP A 370 -2.66 8.90 -0.97
C ASP A 370 -3.38 10.25 -0.79
N PRO A 371 -4.55 10.44 -1.43
CA PRO A 371 -5.27 11.72 -1.41
C PRO A 371 -5.99 12.01 -0.08
N PHE A 372 -6.19 11.03 0.79
CA PHE A 372 -6.96 11.16 2.03
C PHE A 372 -6.09 11.52 3.23
N SER A 373 -4.90 10.93 3.35
CA SER A 373 -3.90 11.37 4.34
C SER A 373 -3.34 12.75 3.99
N ALA A 374 -2.99 12.92 2.71
CA ALA A 374 -2.41 14.12 2.10
C ALA A 374 -1.25 14.76 2.87
N GLY A 375 -0.42 13.93 3.53
CA GLY A 375 0.86 14.33 4.12
C GLY A 375 0.94 14.21 5.64
N PRO A 376 1.97 14.83 6.26
CA PRO A 376 2.22 14.70 7.68
C PRO A 376 1.20 15.46 8.52
N ILE A 377 1.07 15.07 9.79
CA ILE A 377 0.28 15.74 10.81
C ILE A 377 1.18 16.76 11.54
N ALA A 378 0.67 17.97 11.75
CA ALA A 378 1.39 19.01 12.48
C ALA A 378 0.41 19.93 13.20
N ASP A 379 0.96 20.74 14.10
CA ASP A 379 0.26 21.84 14.79
C ASP A 379 -0.39 22.88 13.86
N SER A 380 0.14 23.05 12.65
CA SER A 380 -0.25 24.12 11.73
C SER A 380 -0.08 23.72 10.26
N ALA A 381 -0.75 24.44 9.34
CA ALA A 381 -0.59 24.19 7.91
C ALA A 381 0.84 24.47 7.39
N PRO A 382 1.52 25.57 7.78
CA PRO A 382 2.93 25.77 7.46
C PRO A 382 3.82 24.67 8.08
N GLY A 383 3.53 24.25 9.32
CA GLY A 383 4.25 23.17 9.99
C GLY A 383 4.16 21.84 9.24
N ARG A 384 3.00 21.49 8.68
CA ARG A 384 2.87 20.30 7.81
C ARG A 384 3.78 20.37 6.59
N ARG A 385 3.85 21.53 5.93
CA ARG A 385 4.73 21.73 4.76
C ARG A 385 6.20 21.64 5.15
N GLU A 386 6.57 22.16 6.31
CA GLU A 386 7.91 22.01 6.87
C GLU A 386 8.25 20.54 7.14
N ARG A 387 7.39 19.80 7.87
CA ARG A 387 7.58 18.37 8.15
C ARG A 387 7.65 17.54 6.86
N TRP A 388 6.80 17.84 5.87
CA TRP A 388 6.82 17.19 4.56
C TRP A 388 8.16 17.42 3.85
N ARG A 389 8.67 18.66 3.86
CA ARG A 389 9.98 18.98 3.28
C ARG A 389 11.09 18.22 3.99
N ASN A 390 11.04 18.12 5.32
CA ASN A 390 12.04 17.41 6.11
C ASN A 390 12.06 15.90 5.86
N ALA A 391 10.95 15.31 5.41
CA ALA A 391 10.94 13.92 4.98
C ALA A 391 11.92 13.70 3.81
N TYR A 392 12.07 14.65 2.88
CA TYR A 392 12.98 14.51 1.73
C TYR A 392 14.33 15.22 1.93
N PHE A 393 14.32 16.33 2.63
CA PHE A 393 15.46 17.22 2.84
C PHE A 393 15.58 17.54 4.33
N PRO A 394 16.12 16.62 5.15
CA PRO A 394 16.20 16.81 6.59
C PRO A 394 16.99 18.07 6.95
N GLY A 395 16.43 18.85 7.88
CA GLY A 395 17.01 20.10 8.37
C GLY A 395 16.58 20.40 9.80
N ARG A 396 16.91 21.60 10.29
CA ARG A 396 16.33 22.11 11.54
C ARG A 396 14.84 22.41 11.31
N ALA A 397 14.01 22.10 12.29
CA ALA A 397 12.57 22.30 12.18
C ALA A 397 11.93 22.64 13.52
N THR A 398 10.91 23.48 13.48
CA THR A 398 10.18 23.92 14.67
C THR A 398 8.80 23.29 14.78
N ALA A 399 8.26 22.73 13.69
CA ALA A 399 6.91 22.15 13.68
C ALA A 399 6.76 20.92 14.59
N MET A 400 5.82 20.99 15.54
CA MET A 400 5.43 19.89 16.41
C MET A 400 4.54 18.89 15.67
N GLY A 401 4.57 17.63 16.11
CA GLY A 401 3.76 16.56 15.50
C GLY A 401 4.28 15.16 15.80
N PRO A 402 3.50 14.13 15.43
CA PRO A 402 3.87 12.73 15.62
C PRO A 402 5.07 12.33 14.75
N GLU A 403 5.64 11.16 15.00
CA GLU A 403 6.66 10.60 14.11
C GLU A 403 6.05 10.35 12.72
N GLU A 404 6.69 10.82 11.65
CA GLU A 404 6.15 10.76 10.30
C GLU A 404 6.89 9.76 9.43
N HIS A 405 6.14 8.86 8.82
CA HIS A 405 6.60 7.81 7.92
C HIS A 405 5.97 8.03 6.54
N ALA A 406 6.72 8.67 5.63
CA ALA A 406 6.30 8.77 4.25
C ALA A 406 6.56 7.45 3.52
N VAL A 407 5.50 6.79 3.05
CA VAL A 407 5.60 5.45 2.45
C VAL A 407 5.43 5.49 0.93
N HIS A 408 6.09 4.57 0.24
CA HIS A 408 5.86 4.27 -1.17
C HIS A 408 5.07 2.96 -1.23
N ASN A 409 3.78 3.04 -1.57
CA ASN A 409 2.89 1.89 -1.50
C ASN A 409 2.72 1.17 -2.86
N THR A 410 1.82 1.64 -3.72
CA THR A 410 1.54 1.07 -5.05
C THR A 410 1.95 1.99 -6.20
N SER A 411 2.22 3.27 -5.89
CA SER A 411 2.40 4.34 -6.87
C SER A 411 1.13 4.63 -7.68
N GLN A 412 -0.03 4.32 -7.11
CA GLN A 412 -1.34 4.63 -7.68
C GLN A 412 -2.19 5.32 -6.60
N PRO A 413 -2.68 6.55 -6.82
CA PRO A 413 -3.29 7.36 -5.75
C PRO A 413 -4.43 6.68 -4.98
N PHE A 414 -5.34 6.00 -5.69
CA PHE A 414 -6.50 5.36 -5.06
C PHE A 414 -6.16 4.04 -4.38
N LEU A 415 -5.30 3.21 -4.98
CA LEU A 415 -4.84 1.96 -4.34
C LEU A 415 -3.93 2.26 -3.14
N ASP A 416 -3.11 3.32 -3.21
CA ASP A 416 -2.22 3.73 -2.12
C ASP A 416 -2.98 3.93 -0.81
N HIS A 417 -4.25 4.38 -0.88
CA HIS A 417 -5.09 4.55 0.29
C HIS A 417 -5.63 3.23 0.85
N SER A 418 -6.06 2.29 0.01
CA SER A 418 -6.76 1.08 0.48
C SER A 418 -5.82 -0.05 0.90
N VAL A 419 -4.60 -0.11 0.35
CA VAL A 419 -3.73 -1.29 0.50
C VAL A 419 -2.48 -1.04 1.36
N TYR A 420 -2.57 -0.22 2.40
CA TYR A 420 -1.43 -0.04 3.31
C TYR A 420 -1.01 -1.35 4.01
N PHE A 421 -1.98 -2.25 4.25
CA PHE A 421 -1.73 -3.56 4.83
C PHE A 421 -0.88 -4.48 3.94
N GLU A 422 -0.76 -4.20 2.63
CA GLU A 422 0.14 -4.92 1.74
C GLU A 422 1.58 -4.37 1.75
N ASN A 423 1.82 -3.20 2.35
CA ASN A 423 3.15 -2.60 2.41
C ASN A 423 3.96 -3.18 3.59
N THR A 424 4.48 -4.39 3.36
CA THR A 424 5.19 -5.15 4.39
C THR A 424 6.34 -4.38 5.03
N VAL A 425 7.21 -3.77 4.23
CA VAL A 425 8.48 -3.20 4.73
C VAL A 425 8.31 -1.85 5.42
N GLN A 426 7.36 -1.02 4.97
CA GLN A 426 7.24 0.35 5.48
C GLN A 426 6.07 0.55 6.46
N VAL A 427 5.17 -0.43 6.58
CA VAL A 427 3.99 -0.33 7.45
C VAL A 427 3.88 -1.56 8.35
N VAL A 428 3.71 -2.75 7.77
CA VAL A 428 3.40 -3.98 8.54
C VAL A 428 4.55 -4.38 9.46
N GLU A 429 5.79 -4.45 8.96
CA GLU A 429 6.95 -4.84 9.76
C GLU A 429 7.24 -3.85 10.89
N PRO A 430 7.28 -2.51 10.67
CA PRO A 430 7.37 -1.56 11.76
C PRO A 430 6.29 -1.79 12.82
N THR A 431 5.02 -1.94 12.44
CA THR A 431 3.93 -2.22 13.38
C THR A 431 4.11 -3.56 14.11
N ALA A 432 4.51 -4.61 13.40
CA ALA A 432 4.77 -5.92 13.98
C ALA A 432 5.90 -5.87 15.02
N ARG A 433 7.04 -5.22 14.70
CA ARG A 433 8.16 -5.04 15.64
C ARG A 433 7.75 -4.27 16.89
N LEU A 434 6.90 -3.26 16.73
CA LEU A 434 6.37 -2.50 17.87
C LEU A 434 5.52 -3.38 18.79
N LEU A 435 4.69 -4.26 18.21
CA LEU A 435 3.90 -5.24 18.96
C LEU A 435 4.74 -6.37 19.57
N LEU A 436 5.89 -6.72 18.99
CA LEU A 436 6.84 -7.67 19.58
C LEU A 436 7.62 -7.05 20.74
N GLY A 437 7.78 -5.72 20.74
CA GLY A 437 8.27 -4.95 21.88
C GLY A 437 9.78 -4.68 21.85
N PRO A 438 10.30 -3.98 22.86
CA PRO A 438 11.70 -3.54 22.89
C PRO A 438 12.70 -4.70 23.05
N GLU A 439 12.27 -5.83 23.60
CA GLU A 439 13.10 -7.04 23.75
C GLU A 439 13.32 -7.77 22.42
N PHE A 440 12.48 -7.49 21.42
CA PHE A 440 12.64 -8.07 20.09
C PHE A 440 13.85 -7.44 19.37
N PRO A 441 14.75 -8.23 18.76
CA PRO A 441 15.98 -7.73 18.17
C PRO A 441 15.72 -6.70 17.07
N ALA A 442 16.31 -5.53 17.24
CA ALA A 442 16.30 -4.49 16.23
C ALA A 442 17.09 -4.93 14.98
N ALA A 443 16.58 -4.61 13.80
CA ALA A 443 17.36 -4.77 12.57
C ALA A 443 18.55 -3.79 12.59
N PRO A 444 19.76 -4.23 12.19
CA PRO A 444 20.89 -3.32 12.02
C PRO A 444 20.52 -2.16 11.08
N SER A 445 20.94 -0.95 11.42
CA SER A 445 20.56 0.28 10.70
C SER A 445 20.85 0.20 9.19
N ALA A 446 22.01 -0.35 8.82
CA ALA A 446 22.40 -0.54 7.43
C ALA A 446 21.50 -1.55 6.69
N VAL A 447 21.06 -2.63 7.36
CA VAL A 447 20.16 -3.64 6.78
C VAL A 447 18.78 -3.04 6.54
N ALA A 448 18.21 -2.40 7.56
CA ALA A 448 16.91 -1.72 7.46
C ALA A 448 16.92 -0.64 6.36
N TYR A 449 18.00 0.14 6.27
CA TYR A 449 18.17 1.12 5.21
C TYR A 449 18.18 0.47 3.81
N VAL A 450 18.95 -0.61 3.61
CA VAL A 450 19.04 -1.30 2.31
C VAL A 450 17.67 -1.87 1.92
N GLU A 451 16.99 -2.56 2.82
CA GLU A 451 15.67 -3.17 2.56
C GLU A 451 14.62 -2.11 2.19
N ASN A 452 14.59 -1.00 2.92
CA ASN A 452 13.71 0.13 2.63
C ASN A 452 14.08 0.79 1.28
N ARG A 453 15.36 1.05 1.00
CA ARG A 453 15.79 1.68 -0.25
C ARG A 453 15.45 0.81 -1.47
N LEU A 454 15.67 -0.50 -1.39
CA LEU A 454 15.27 -1.42 -2.45
C LEU A 454 13.74 -1.48 -2.60
N SER A 455 12.98 -1.43 -1.49
CA SER A 455 11.50 -1.28 -1.52
C SER A 455 11.10 -0.12 -2.41
N VAL A 456 11.66 1.05 -2.13
CA VAL A 456 11.25 2.28 -2.79
C VAL A 456 11.65 2.25 -4.26
N ILE A 457 12.83 1.71 -4.60
CA ILE A 457 13.25 1.54 -6.00
C ILE A 457 12.23 0.67 -6.77
N ASP A 458 11.78 -0.45 -6.19
CA ASP A 458 10.80 -1.33 -6.83
C ASP A 458 9.45 -0.63 -7.00
N LYS A 459 8.95 0.03 -5.96
CA LYS A 459 7.66 0.73 -6.02
C LYS A 459 7.67 1.90 -7.00
N LYS A 460 8.76 2.67 -7.05
CA LYS A 460 8.95 3.72 -8.07
C LYS A 460 9.04 3.13 -9.47
N SER A 461 9.78 2.04 -9.66
CA SER A 461 9.89 1.36 -10.96
C SER A 461 8.53 0.83 -11.44
N LEU A 462 7.70 0.31 -10.53
CA LEU A 462 6.30 -0.05 -10.81
C LEU A 462 5.49 1.14 -11.34
N GLY A 463 5.59 2.31 -10.70
CA GLY A 463 4.94 3.54 -11.15
C GLY A 463 5.47 4.03 -12.50
N THR A 464 6.78 3.99 -12.71
CA THR A 464 7.42 4.31 -14.00
C THR A 464 6.92 3.38 -15.11
N ASN A 465 6.86 2.08 -14.85
CA ASN A 465 6.36 1.10 -15.82
C ASN A 465 4.88 1.32 -16.11
N LEU A 466 4.08 1.74 -15.13
CA LEU A 466 2.67 2.09 -15.33
C LEU A 466 2.54 3.30 -16.28
N LEU A 467 3.32 4.36 -16.07
CA LEU A 467 3.33 5.52 -16.98
C LEU A 467 3.76 5.13 -18.39
N ALA A 468 4.82 4.33 -18.52
CA ALA A 468 5.24 3.78 -19.81
C ALA A 468 4.15 2.91 -20.45
N SER A 469 3.41 2.14 -19.65
CA SER A 469 2.29 1.32 -20.12
C SER A 469 1.16 2.16 -20.71
N VAL A 470 0.85 3.31 -20.10
CA VAL A 470 -0.16 4.25 -20.62
C VAL A 470 0.27 4.79 -21.98
N VAL A 471 1.55 5.19 -22.12
CA VAL A 471 2.10 5.65 -23.41
C VAL A 471 2.05 4.56 -24.47
N ILE A 472 2.50 3.34 -24.14
CA ILE A 472 2.45 2.19 -25.04
C ILE A 472 1.00 1.91 -25.44
N ALA A 473 0.09 1.79 -24.47
CA ALA A 473 -1.31 1.46 -24.74
C ALA A 473 -2.03 2.52 -25.55
N GLY A 474 -1.74 3.80 -25.34
CA GLY A 474 -2.33 4.90 -26.09
C GLY A 474 -1.87 4.96 -27.55
N ILE A 475 -0.64 4.52 -27.85
CA ILE A 475 -0.01 4.68 -29.17
C ILE A 475 -0.02 3.37 -29.98
N LEU A 476 0.37 2.26 -29.36
CA LEU A 476 0.66 0.98 -30.02
C LEU A 476 -0.49 0.50 -30.92
N PRO A 477 -1.78 0.54 -30.50
CA PRO A 477 -2.89 0.10 -31.36
C PRO A 477 -3.06 0.93 -32.64
N GLY A 478 -2.66 2.21 -32.62
CA GLY A 478 -2.77 3.12 -33.75
C GLY A 478 -1.59 3.05 -34.74
N LEU A 479 -0.55 2.24 -34.46
CA LEU A 479 0.57 2.09 -35.37
C LEU A 479 0.17 1.18 -36.56
N PRO A 480 0.46 1.57 -37.82
CA PRO A 480 -0.03 0.84 -39.01
C PRO A 480 0.33 -0.65 -39.02
N GLY A 481 1.54 -1.03 -38.60
CA GLY A 481 1.97 -2.43 -38.55
C GLY A 481 1.25 -3.26 -37.49
N VAL A 482 0.94 -2.67 -36.34
CA VAL A 482 0.21 -3.34 -35.24
C VAL A 482 -1.26 -3.47 -35.60
N TYR A 483 -1.83 -2.39 -36.16
CA TYR A 483 -3.17 -2.40 -36.68
C TYR A 483 -3.36 -3.47 -37.76
N ALA A 484 -2.45 -3.55 -38.73
CA ALA A 484 -2.50 -4.57 -39.79
C ALA A 484 -2.42 -6.00 -39.21
N LEU A 485 -1.57 -6.22 -38.19
CA LEU A 485 -1.50 -7.50 -37.49
C LEU A 485 -2.81 -7.82 -36.77
N PHE A 486 -3.42 -6.84 -36.09
CA PHE A 486 -4.70 -7.02 -35.39
C PHE A 486 -5.85 -7.29 -36.36
N ALA A 487 -5.94 -6.54 -37.46
CA ALA A 487 -6.91 -6.75 -38.53
C ALA A 487 -6.75 -8.13 -39.17
N THR A 488 -5.50 -8.58 -39.37
CA THR A 488 -5.20 -9.94 -39.84
C THR A 488 -5.72 -10.96 -38.83
N LEU A 489 -5.35 -10.85 -37.55
CA LEU A 489 -5.78 -11.80 -36.52
C LEU A 489 -7.31 -11.83 -36.36
N ALA A 490 -7.96 -10.67 -36.36
CA ALA A 490 -9.42 -10.55 -36.29
C ALA A 490 -10.08 -11.23 -37.50
N SER A 491 -9.54 -11.05 -38.70
CA SER A 491 -10.03 -11.72 -39.91
C SER A 491 -9.86 -13.25 -39.84
N TRP A 492 -8.76 -13.74 -39.27
CA TRP A 492 -8.53 -15.18 -39.07
C TRP A 492 -9.52 -15.77 -38.05
N ILE A 493 -9.75 -15.09 -36.92
CA ILE A 493 -10.71 -15.53 -35.90
C ILE A 493 -12.14 -15.50 -36.45
N ALA A 494 -12.53 -14.40 -37.10
CA ALA A 494 -13.84 -14.25 -37.73
C ALA A 494 -14.06 -15.32 -38.80
N GLY A 495 -13.04 -15.61 -39.61
CA GLY A 495 -13.08 -16.70 -40.59
C GLY A 495 -13.22 -18.08 -39.94
N ALA A 496 -12.53 -18.34 -38.82
CA ALA A 496 -12.70 -19.58 -38.07
C ALA A 496 -14.10 -19.72 -37.47
N ILE A 497 -14.67 -18.62 -36.93
CA ILE A 497 -16.06 -18.59 -36.42
C ILE A 497 -17.05 -18.82 -37.55
N GLY A 498 -16.91 -18.12 -38.68
CA GLY A 498 -17.75 -18.29 -39.86
C GLY A 498 -17.68 -19.71 -40.42
N PHE A 499 -16.49 -20.33 -40.41
CA PHE A 499 -16.31 -21.73 -40.79
C PHE A 499 -17.06 -22.68 -39.85
N VAL A 500 -16.93 -22.48 -38.53
CA VAL A 500 -17.67 -23.29 -37.54
C VAL A 500 -19.18 -23.15 -37.74
N ILE A 501 -19.69 -21.92 -37.89
CA ILE A 501 -21.11 -21.65 -38.15
C ILE A 501 -21.58 -22.36 -39.42
N GLY A 502 -20.79 -22.32 -40.49
CA GLY A 502 -21.17 -22.92 -41.77
C GLY A 502 -21.05 -24.45 -41.84
N VAL A 503 -20.34 -25.09 -40.92
CA VAL A 503 -20.24 -26.56 -40.83
C VAL A 503 -21.36 -27.17 -39.96
N PHE A 504 -22.03 -26.37 -39.12
CA PHE A 504 -23.14 -26.86 -38.29
C PHE A 504 -24.40 -27.16 -39.13
N PRO A 505 -25.09 -28.30 -38.93
CA PRO A 505 -26.31 -28.63 -39.64
C PRO A 505 -27.41 -27.58 -39.38
N GLY A 506 -27.82 -26.85 -40.42
CA GLY A 506 -28.77 -25.73 -40.34
C GLY A 506 -28.14 -24.33 -40.33
N GLY A 507 -26.81 -24.22 -40.41
CA GLY A 507 -26.09 -22.97 -40.65
C GLY A 507 -26.11 -22.53 -42.12
N GLN A 508 -25.68 -21.29 -42.40
CA GLN A 508 -25.43 -20.79 -43.76
C GLN A 508 -24.26 -21.55 -44.42
N ASP A 509 -24.23 -21.66 -45.76
CA ASP A 509 -23.10 -22.28 -46.44
C ASP A 509 -21.76 -21.58 -46.09
N VAL A 510 -20.69 -22.36 -45.91
CA VAL A 510 -19.36 -21.85 -45.51
C VAL A 510 -18.86 -20.73 -46.42
N GLU A 511 -19.16 -20.81 -47.72
CA GLU A 511 -18.82 -19.79 -48.73
C GLU A 511 -19.47 -18.43 -48.47
N GLU A 512 -20.60 -18.39 -47.75
CA GLU A 512 -21.29 -17.16 -47.37
C GLU A 512 -21.00 -16.75 -45.91
N ALA A 513 -20.92 -17.73 -45.00
CA ALA A 513 -20.74 -17.49 -43.57
C ALA A 513 -19.35 -16.91 -43.23
N VAL A 514 -18.29 -17.36 -43.91
CA VAL A 514 -16.91 -16.88 -43.69
C VAL A 514 -16.75 -15.41 -44.11
N PRO A 515 -17.10 -14.99 -45.35
CA PRO A 515 -17.04 -13.59 -45.75
C PRO A 515 -17.94 -12.68 -44.91
N ALA A 516 -19.14 -13.13 -44.55
CA ALA A 516 -20.07 -12.35 -43.72
C ALA A 516 -19.53 -12.13 -42.29
N ALA A 517 -18.91 -13.14 -41.68
CA ALA A 517 -18.28 -13.02 -40.37
C ALA A 517 -17.07 -12.07 -40.41
N ILE A 518 -16.24 -12.14 -41.46
CA ILE A 518 -15.11 -11.22 -41.67
C ILE A 518 -15.62 -9.79 -41.87
N ALA A 519 -16.68 -9.59 -42.65
CA ALA A 519 -17.30 -8.28 -42.86
C ALA A 519 -17.95 -7.73 -41.57
N ALA A 520 -18.53 -8.57 -40.71
CA ALA A 520 -19.03 -8.15 -39.41
C ALA A 520 -17.89 -7.71 -38.46
N ALA A 521 -16.71 -8.33 -38.57
CA ALA A 521 -15.52 -7.94 -37.82
C ALA A 521 -14.89 -6.62 -38.31
N SER A 522 -15.21 -6.16 -39.53
CA SER A 522 -14.71 -4.88 -40.06
C SER A 522 -15.32 -3.66 -39.37
N ILE A 523 -16.42 -3.81 -38.62
CA ILE A 523 -16.94 -2.75 -37.72
C ILE A 523 -15.89 -2.38 -36.65
N VAL A 524 -14.98 -3.30 -36.32
CA VAL A 524 -13.88 -3.10 -35.36
C VAL A 524 -12.59 -2.67 -36.07
N THR A 525 -12.43 -2.97 -37.35
CA THR A 525 -11.21 -2.72 -38.15
C THR A 525 -11.55 -2.07 -39.50
N ASP A 526 -11.36 -0.75 -39.62
CA ASP A 526 -11.62 0.02 -40.85
C ASP A 526 -10.34 0.03 -41.71
N PRO A 527 -10.36 -0.21 -43.03
CA PRO A 527 -9.15 -0.17 -43.87
C PRO A 527 -8.26 1.07 -43.70
N GLU A 528 -8.80 2.21 -43.25
CA GLU A 528 -8.04 3.44 -42.98
C GLU A 528 -7.45 3.53 -41.55
N GLY A 529 -7.86 2.66 -40.62
CA GLY A 529 -7.33 2.60 -39.25
C GLY A 529 -8.35 2.12 -38.20
N LEU A 530 -8.02 2.27 -36.92
CA LEU A 530 -8.99 2.03 -35.85
C LEU A 530 -9.90 3.25 -35.69
N GLY A 531 -11.23 3.03 -35.73
CA GLY A 531 -12.18 4.04 -35.29
C GLY A 531 -11.97 4.43 -33.81
N PRO A 532 -12.44 5.59 -33.34
CA PRO A 532 -12.15 6.08 -31.99
C PRO A 532 -12.51 5.10 -30.86
N TRP A 533 -13.63 4.38 -31.00
CA TRP A 533 -14.06 3.37 -30.02
C TRP A 533 -13.19 2.12 -30.04
N SER A 534 -12.85 1.61 -31.22
CA SER A 534 -11.95 0.46 -31.38
C SER A 534 -10.55 0.78 -30.84
N TRP A 535 -10.06 2.00 -31.08
CA TRP A 535 -8.82 2.49 -30.48
C TRP A 535 -8.92 2.48 -28.96
N LEU A 536 -9.95 3.11 -28.38
CA LEU A 536 -10.13 3.19 -26.94
C LEU A 536 -10.18 1.80 -26.29
N ILE A 537 -10.90 0.85 -26.90
CA ILE A 537 -11.01 -0.53 -26.42
C ILE A 537 -9.66 -1.24 -26.52
N ALA A 538 -8.97 -1.15 -27.66
CA ALA A 538 -7.65 -1.77 -27.85
C ALA A 538 -6.60 -1.20 -26.90
N SER A 539 -6.62 0.11 -26.67
CA SER A 539 -5.80 0.76 -25.65
C SER A 539 -6.14 0.25 -24.25
N GLY A 540 -7.43 0.13 -23.91
CA GLY A 540 -7.88 -0.42 -22.63
C GLY A 540 -7.37 -1.83 -22.37
N PHE A 541 -7.51 -2.74 -23.34
CA PHE A 541 -7.00 -4.12 -23.24
C PHE A 541 -5.48 -4.17 -23.17
N THR A 542 -4.78 -3.40 -24.03
CA THR A 542 -3.32 -3.33 -24.01
C THR A 542 -2.83 -2.84 -22.65
N LEU A 543 -3.46 -1.80 -22.10
CA LEU A 543 -3.14 -1.28 -20.77
C LEU A 543 -3.36 -2.34 -19.69
N ALA A 544 -4.48 -3.06 -19.71
CA ALA A 544 -4.78 -4.11 -18.74
C ALA A 544 -3.74 -5.24 -18.76
N VAL A 545 -3.34 -5.70 -19.94
CA VAL A 545 -2.28 -6.72 -20.09
C VAL A 545 -0.94 -6.20 -19.58
N LEU A 546 -0.57 -4.97 -19.92
CA LEU A 546 0.68 -4.35 -19.47
C LEU A 546 0.71 -4.16 -17.95
N ILE A 547 -0.40 -3.77 -17.32
CA ILE A 547 -0.53 -3.68 -15.86
C ILE A 547 -0.37 -5.06 -15.22
N TRP A 548 -1.07 -6.07 -15.75
CA TRP A 548 -0.98 -7.45 -15.26
C TRP A 548 0.45 -7.99 -15.34
N LEU A 549 1.13 -7.83 -16.49
CA LEU A 549 2.53 -8.21 -16.66
C LEU A 549 3.44 -7.49 -15.66
N ASN A 550 3.23 -6.19 -15.43
CA ASN A 550 4.02 -5.41 -14.48
C ASN A 550 3.87 -5.95 -13.04
N GLN A 551 2.63 -6.31 -12.65
CA GLN A 551 2.34 -6.92 -11.35
C GLN A 551 2.96 -8.31 -11.20
N VAL A 552 2.86 -9.16 -12.23
CA VAL A 552 3.45 -10.51 -12.23
C VAL A 552 4.98 -10.44 -12.10
N LEU A 553 5.62 -9.57 -12.87
CA LEU A 553 7.09 -9.41 -12.84
C LEU A 553 7.58 -8.87 -11.50
N SER A 554 6.86 -7.92 -10.89
CA SER A 554 7.24 -7.37 -9.58
C SER A 554 7.07 -8.36 -8.42
N THR A 555 6.20 -9.38 -8.58
CA THR A 555 5.96 -10.37 -7.52
C THR A 555 7.23 -11.17 -7.19
N VAL A 556 8.09 -11.45 -8.17
CA VAL A 556 9.33 -12.19 -7.97
C VAL A 556 10.32 -11.40 -7.11
N THR A 557 10.59 -10.14 -7.45
CA THR A 557 11.52 -9.28 -6.69
C THR A 557 10.96 -8.93 -5.31
N ARG A 558 9.64 -8.71 -5.22
CA ARG A 558 8.93 -8.50 -3.96
C ARG A 558 9.08 -9.69 -3.02
N ARG A 559 8.72 -10.90 -3.48
CA ARG A 559 8.80 -12.12 -2.66
C ARG A 559 10.20 -12.35 -2.14
N SER A 560 11.21 -12.19 -3.00
CA SER A 560 12.58 -12.48 -2.58
C SER A 560 13.13 -11.51 -1.53
N ARG A 561 12.61 -10.29 -1.50
CA ARG A 561 13.01 -9.27 -0.54
C ARG A 561 12.23 -9.37 0.77
N GLU A 562 10.94 -9.63 0.67
CA GLU A 562 10.04 -9.62 1.81
C GLU A 562 10.06 -10.94 2.56
N TRP A 563 10.12 -12.08 1.85
CA TRP A 563 9.81 -13.38 2.46
C TRP A 563 10.96 -14.40 2.39
N ASP A 564 12.00 -14.20 1.59
CA ASP A 564 13.13 -15.13 1.59
C ASP A 564 14.03 -14.93 2.83
N ARG A 565 14.42 -16.04 3.48
CA ARG A 565 15.37 -16.05 4.62
C ARG A 565 16.69 -15.33 4.30
N CYS A 566 17.19 -15.56 3.08
CA CYS A 566 18.37 -14.89 2.55
C CYS A 566 17.96 -14.06 1.32
N PRO A 567 17.88 -12.73 1.45
CA PRO A 567 17.52 -11.88 0.32
C PRO A 567 18.66 -11.83 -0.70
N ILE A 568 18.29 -11.60 -1.98
CA ILE A 568 19.25 -11.40 -3.07
C ILE A 568 20.17 -10.23 -2.75
N GLU A 569 21.47 -10.38 -3.02
CA GLU A 569 22.42 -9.30 -2.85
C GLU A 569 22.00 -8.08 -3.71
N PRO A 570 22.06 -6.85 -3.17
CA PRO A 570 21.51 -5.66 -3.85
C PRO A 570 21.99 -5.44 -5.29
N ARG A 571 23.21 -5.88 -5.63
CA ARG A 571 23.76 -5.79 -6.99
C ARG A 571 22.99 -6.64 -7.99
N HIS A 572 22.77 -7.92 -7.68
CA HIS A 572 22.02 -8.83 -8.53
C HIS A 572 20.56 -8.43 -8.60
N TRP A 573 20.01 -7.99 -7.47
CA TRP A 573 18.66 -7.48 -7.38
C TRP A 573 18.45 -6.28 -8.32
N LEU A 574 19.37 -5.30 -8.32
CA LEU A 574 19.27 -4.11 -9.18
C LEU A 574 19.29 -4.45 -10.67
N VAL A 575 20.05 -5.47 -11.06
CA VAL A 575 20.04 -5.98 -12.44
C VAL A 575 18.69 -6.61 -12.76
N LEU A 576 18.19 -7.50 -11.89
CA LEU A 576 16.94 -8.21 -12.11
C LEU A 576 15.73 -7.25 -12.17
N SER A 577 15.64 -6.29 -11.25
CA SER A 577 14.56 -5.29 -11.22
C SER A 577 14.66 -4.28 -12.37
N SER A 578 15.86 -4.10 -12.96
CA SER A 578 16.04 -3.24 -14.12
C SER A 578 15.51 -3.85 -15.42
N ILE A 579 15.40 -5.17 -15.55
CA ILE A 579 14.99 -5.83 -16.80
C ILE A 579 13.55 -5.44 -17.21
N PRO A 580 12.53 -5.57 -16.35
CA PRO A 580 11.18 -5.10 -16.68
C PRO A 580 11.19 -3.62 -17.04
N ARG A 581 11.84 -2.78 -16.22
CA ARG A 581 11.91 -1.34 -16.45
C ARG A 581 12.52 -0.99 -17.80
N ALA A 582 13.61 -1.64 -18.19
CA ALA A 582 14.22 -1.44 -19.51
C ALA A 582 13.24 -1.81 -20.63
N ALA A 583 12.51 -2.92 -20.49
CA ALA A 583 11.53 -3.36 -21.49
C ALA A 583 10.37 -2.36 -21.65
N TYR A 584 9.78 -1.87 -20.55
CA TYR A 584 8.69 -0.88 -20.61
C TYR A 584 9.16 0.46 -21.17
N VAL A 585 10.33 0.96 -20.73
CA VAL A 585 10.87 2.23 -21.22
C VAL A 585 11.25 2.15 -22.69
N ALA A 586 11.91 1.07 -23.12
CA ALA A 586 12.24 0.84 -24.52
C ALA A 586 10.98 0.67 -25.38
N GLY A 587 9.97 -0.05 -24.88
CA GLY A 587 8.67 -0.19 -25.55
C GLY A 587 7.99 1.16 -25.76
N ALA A 588 7.93 2.01 -24.73
CA ALA A 588 7.36 3.35 -24.84
C ALA A 588 8.15 4.23 -25.82
N PHE A 589 9.50 4.19 -25.75
CA PHE A 589 10.38 4.87 -26.70
C PHE A 589 10.07 4.47 -28.14
N LEU A 590 10.01 3.16 -28.42
CA LEU A 590 9.74 2.63 -29.76
C LEU A 590 8.35 3.03 -30.25
N CYS A 591 7.33 2.96 -29.39
CA CYS A 591 5.98 3.39 -29.75
C CYS A 591 5.95 4.86 -30.18
N VAL A 592 6.54 5.76 -29.37
CA VAL A 592 6.57 7.20 -29.68
C VAL A 592 7.39 7.46 -30.95
N TRP A 593 8.54 6.79 -31.11
CA TRP A 593 9.38 6.90 -32.30
C TRP A 593 8.63 6.52 -33.58
N PHE A 594 7.98 5.35 -33.59
CA PHE A 594 7.20 4.90 -34.76
C PHE A 594 5.96 5.74 -35.00
N ALA A 595 5.35 6.31 -33.96
CA ALA A 595 4.25 7.26 -34.09
C ALA A 595 4.69 8.55 -34.78
N ILE A 596 5.84 9.13 -34.40
CA ILE A 596 6.39 10.32 -35.07
C ILE A 596 6.64 10.02 -36.55
N LEU A 597 7.28 8.89 -36.86
CA LEU A 597 7.52 8.45 -38.23
C LEU A 597 6.24 8.28 -39.04
N ALA A 598 5.24 7.61 -38.47
CA ALA A 598 4.01 7.25 -39.18
C ALA A 598 3.03 8.43 -39.32
N TRP A 599 2.95 9.32 -38.32
CA TRP A 599 1.89 10.33 -38.25
C TRP A 599 2.37 11.74 -38.56
N ALA A 600 3.61 12.10 -38.22
CA ALA A 600 4.15 13.44 -38.47
C ALA A 600 5.03 13.49 -39.73
N ASN A 601 5.63 12.37 -40.13
CA ASN A 601 6.53 12.24 -41.28
C ASN A 601 7.57 13.38 -41.38
N PRO A 602 8.35 13.66 -40.31
CA PRO A 602 9.30 14.76 -40.31
C PRO A 602 10.48 14.49 -41.27
N PRO A 603 11.16 15.54 -41.77
CA PRO A 603 12.41 15.36 -42.50
C PRO A 603 13.48 14.75 -41.58
N LEU A 604 14.50 14.12 -42.19
CA LEU A 604 15.51 13.31 -41.50
C LEU A 604 16.22 14.08 -40.36
N GLU A 605 16.50 15.36 -40.55
CA GLU A 605 17.14 16.22 -39.55
C GLU A 605 16.32 16.36 -38.26
N TRP A 606 15.02 16.58 -38.37
CA TRP A 606 14.12 16.66 -37.22
C TRP A 606 13.91 15.30 -36.58
N LEU A 607 13.86 14.24 -37.38
CA LEU A 607 13.79 12.88 -36.89
C LEU A 607 15.01 12.53 -36.01
N LEU A 608 16.22 12.96 -36.36
CA LEU A 608 17.41 12.78 -35.53
C LEU A 608 17.32 13.55 -34.21
N VAL A 609 16.79 14.77 -34.23
CA VAL A 609 16.55 15.58 -33.03
C VAL A 609 15.56 14.88 -32.10
N ASP A 610 14.44 14.40 -32.64
CA ASP A 610 13.44 13.64 -31.88
C ASP A 610 14.05 12.37 -31.27
N ALA A 611 14.93 11.67 -32.00
CA ALA A 611 15.62 10.47 -31.51
C ALA A 611 16.43 10.77 -30.26
N VAL A 612 17.19 11.87 -30.29
CA VAL A 612 18.04 12.30 -29.19
C VAL A 612 17.20 12.72 -27.99
N ILE A 613 16.13 13.49 -28.20
CA ILE A 613 15.23 13.93 -27.12
C ILE A 613 14.55 12.73 -26.46
N LEU A 614 14.01 11.81 -27.26
CA LEU A 614 13.38 10.59 -26.76
C LEU A 614 14.38 9.69 -26.03
N LEU A 615 15.62 9.59 -26.51
CA LEU A 615 16.66 8.80 -25.85
C LEU A 615 17.04 9.41 -24.50
N ILE A 616 17.20 10.73 -24.42
CA ILE A 616 17.44 11.43 -23.15
C ILE A 616 16.29 11.17 -22.17
N GLY A 617 15.05 11.29 -22.65
CA GLY A 617 13.85 10.99 -21.86
C GLY A 617 13.82 9.53 -21.37
N ALA A 618 14.11 8.57 -22.24
CA ALA A 618 14.14 7.15 -21.92
C ALA A 618 15.24 6.83 -20.88
N VAL A 619 16.46 7.33 -21.08
CA VAL A 619 17.55 7.17 -20.11
C VAL A 619 17.17 7.80 -18.77
N PHE A 620 16.60 9.00 -18.76
CA PHE A 620 16.14 9.65 -17.54
C PHE A 620 15.10 8.80 -16.80
N VAL A 621 14.03 8.37 -17.49
CA VAL A 621 12.95 7.56 -16.92
C VAL A 621 13.46 6.23 -16.38
N PHE A 622 14.42 5.60 -17.06
CA PHE A 622 15.07 4.38 -16.57
C PHE A 622 15.89 4.61 -15.30
N VAL A 623 16.61 5.73 -15.23
CA VAL A 623 17.54 6.05 -14.14
C VAL A 623 16.84 6.68 -12.92
N GLU A 624 15.70 7.34 -13.12
CA GLU A 624 14.98 8.11 -12.08
C GLU A 624 14.79 7.34 -10.77
N PRO A 625 14.30 6.08 -10.75
CA PRO A 625 14.03 5.37 -9.50
C PRO A 625 15.30 5.12 -8.67
N LEU A 626 16.47 5.10 -9.30
CA LEU A 626 17.76 4.85 -8.67
C LEU A 626 18.35 6.10 -8.00
N TYR A 627 18.01 7.29 -8.50
CA TYR A 627 18.60 8.57 -8.06
C TYR A 627 17.64 9.44 -7.27
N SER A 628 16.33 9.23 -7.41
CA SER A 628 15.36 10.10 -6.76
C SER A 628 15.44 9.98 -5.22
N PRO A 629 15.20 11.10 -4.50
CA PRO A 629 15.22 11.09 -3.04
C PRO A 629 14.27 10.04 -2.48
N VAL A 630 14.72 9.32 -1.45
CA VAL A 630 13.87 8.49 -0.60
C VAL A 630 13.55 9.31 0.64
N PRO A 631 12.27 9.37 1.03
CA PRO A 631 11.92 10.04 2.25
C PRO A 631 12.49 9.28 3.46
N VAL A 632 12.89 10.04 4.47
CA VAL A 632 13.31 9.54 5.77
C VAL A 632 12.19 9.71 6.80
N VAL A 633 12.31 9.00 7.91
CA VAL A 633 11.40 9.15 9.04
C VAL A 633 11.69 10.48 9.73
N VAL A 634 10.67 11.31 9.87
CA VAL A 634 10.76 12.57 10.62
C VAL A 634 10.37 12.25 12.06
N ALA A 635 11.27 12.51 13.00
CA ALA A 635 11.03 12.23 14.41
C ALA A 635 9.78 12.96 14.95
N ALA A 636 9.15 12.35 15.95
CA ALA A 636 8.16 13.03 16.79
C ALA A 636 8.78 14.28 17.42
N ARG A 637 7.98 15.34 17.55
CA ARG A 637 8.39 16.60 18.21
C ARG A 637 7.29 17.06 19.13
N VAL A 638 7.62 17.17 20.41
CA VAL A 638 6.67 17.49 21.48
C VAL A 638 6.95 18.81 22.16
N ASP A 639 8.12 19.41 21.93
CA ASP A 639 8.50 20.71 22.51
C ASP A 639 9.28 21.58 21.52
N ALA A 640 9.17 22.90 21.66
CA ALA A 640 9.88 23.91 20.90
C ALA A 640 11.40 23.88 21.16
N ASP A 641 11.84 23.46 22.36
CA ASP A 641 13.28 23.37 22.68
C ASP A 641 14.00 22.26 21.87
N GLU A 642 13.26 21.29 21.35
CA GLU A 642 13.77 20.26 20.44
C GLU A 642 14.12 20.83 19.04
N ALA A 643 13.81 22.10 18.74
CA ALA A 643 14.06 22.75 17.44
C ALA A 643 15.53 22.73 16.99
N ARG A 644 16.47 22.53 17.92
CA ARG A 644 17.91 22.45 17.62
C ARG A 644 18.38 21.05 17.22
N SER A 645 17.62 20.01 17.56
CA SER A 645 17.95 18.62 17.24
C SER A 645 17.65 18.29 15.77
N PRO A 646 18.44 17.44 15.11
CA PRO A 646 18.15 16.99 13.75
C PRO A 646 16.76 16.35 13.65
N THR A 647 16.08 16.53 12.52
CA THR A 647 14.71 16.03 12.27
C THR A 647 14.60 14.53 12.06
N ILE A 648 15.73 13.84 11.97
CA ILE A 648 15.81 12.44 11.58
C ILE A 648 15.65 11.56 12.82
N ALA A 649 14.75 10.56 12.77
CA ALA A 649 14.67 9.55 13.82
C ALA A 649 16.02 8.81 13.93
N ALA A 650 16.50 8.58 15.16
CA ALA A 650 17.87 8.09 15.42
C ALA A 650 18.28 6.84 14.61
N ALA A 651 17.32 5.99 14.24
CA ALA A 651 17.54 4.79 13.44
C ALA A 651 17.72 5.02 11.92
N THR A 652 17.57 6.26 11.42
CA THR A 652 17.46 6.57 9.98
C THR A 652 18.58 7.46 9.45
N THR A 653 19.83 7.19 9.84
CA THR A 653 20.97 7.96 9.32
C THR A 653 20.99 7.93 7.77
N PRO A 654 21.08 9.09 7.09
CA PRO A 654 21.14 9.12 5.63
C PRO A 654 22.39 8.40 5.13
N MET A 655 22.21 7.18 4.62
CA MET A 655 23.25 6.41 3.97
C MET A 655 23.07 6.45 2.45
N LYS A 656 24.10 6.02 1.72
CA LYS A 656 23.97 5.65 0.30
C LYS A 656 23.86 4.14 0.21
N LEU A 657 23.10 3.63 -0.76
CA LEU A 657 22.97 2.18 -0.97
C LEU A 657 24.33 1.48 -1.12
N ARG A 658 25.25 2.06 -1.89
CA ARG A 658 26.61 1.52 -2.07
C ARG A 658 27.38 1.41 -0.77
N ASP A 659 27.24 2.40 0.10
CA ASP A 659 28.01 2.52 1.33
C ASP A 659 27.40 1.65 2.43
N ALA A 660 26.06 1.60 2.52
CA ALA A 660 25.33 0.71 3.42
C ALA A 660 25.67 -0.77 3.17
N VAL A 661 25.72 -1.20 1.89
CA VAL A 661 26.09 -2.58 1.50
C VAL A 661 27.56 -2.90 1.81
N ARG A 662 28.40 -1.88 2.02
CA ARG A 662 29.81 -2.06 2.38
C ARG A 662 30.05 -2.07 3.89
N THR A 663 29.06 -1.76 4.70
CA THR A 663 29.17 -1.83 6.16
C THR A 663 29.42 -3.27 6.63
N GLU A 664 30.15 -3.40 7.73
CA GLU A 664 30.43 -4.71 8.32
C GLU A 664 29.14 -5.37 8.86
N GLU A 665 28.23 -4.56 9.42
CA GLU A 665 26.91 -5.01 9.88
C GLU A 665 26.13 -5.72 8.78
N PHE A 666 26.01 -5.09 7.59
CA PHE A 666 25.28 -5.67 6.46
C PHE A 666 25.95 -6.96 5.96
N ARG A 667 27.28 -6.96 5.83
CA ARG A 667 28.02 -8.14 5.36
C ARG A 667 27.91 -9.31 6.31
N ARG A 668 27.95 -9.06 7.62
CA ARG A 668 27.81 -10.08 8.66
C ARG A 668 26.40 -10.67 8.67
N ASP A 669 25.35 -9.84 8.62
CA ASP A 669 23.97 -10.31 8.53
C ASP A 669 23.76 -11.15 7.26
N LEU A 670 24.22 -10.69 6.09
CA LEU A 670 24.11 -11.43 4.84
C LEU A 670 24.89 -12.76 4.88
N ALA A 671 26.08 -12.78 5.47
CA ALA A 671 26.87 -13.99 5.62
C ALA A 671 26.20 -15.00 6.57
N ALA A 672 25.62 -14.54 7.68
CA ALA A 672 24.86 -15.37 8.61
C ALA A 672 23.65 -16.00 7.90
N ARG A 673 22.87 -15.21 7.15
CA ARG A 673 21.74 -15.71 6.36
C ARG A 673 22.14 -16.74 5.32
N ARG A 674 23.27 -16.52 4.63
CA ARG A 674 23.79 -17.47 3.63
C ARG A 674 24.18 -18.81 4.27
N ARG A 675 24.68 -18.82 5.51
CA ARG A 675 24.99 -20.07 6.24
C ARG A 675 23.74 -20.86 6.60
N LEU A 676 22.64 -20.16 6.89
CA LEU A 676 21.34 -20.76 7.26
C LEU A 676 20.50 -21.18 6.03
N LEU A 677 21.02 -21.06 4.81
CA LEU A 677 20.29 -21.42 3.59
C LEU A 677 20.10 -22.94 3.45
N SER A 678 18.85 -23.38 3.55
CA SER A 678 18.40 -24.76 3.34
C SER A 678 17.40 -24.85 2.16
N PRO A 679 17.82 -24.63 0.89
CA PRO A 679 16.89 -24.55 -0.23
C PRO A 679 16.20 -25.89 -0.53
N GLN A 680 14.86 -25.89 -0.51
CA GLN A 680 14.03 -27.06 -0.81
C GLN A 680 13.49 -27.01 -2.25
N GLY A 681 13.63 -28.13 -2.98
CA GLY A 681 13.21 -28.24 -4.37
C GLY A 681 14.21 -27.69 -5.40
N TRP A 682 14.02 -28.07 -6.66
CA TRP A 682 14.99 -27.77 -7.73
C TRP A 682 15.11 -26.28 -8.02
N ARG A 683 14.00 -25.53 -8.01
CA ARG A 683 13.99 -24.07 -8.26
C ARG A 683 14.74 -23.31 -7.17
N ALA A 684 14.49 -23.61 -5.89
CA ALA A 684 15.18 -22.95 -4.79
C ALA A 684 16.67 -23.26 -4.78
N ARG A 685 17.06 -24.50 -5.10
CA ARG A 685 18.49 -24.88 -5.23
C ARG A 685 19.18 -24.15 -6.38
N LEU A 686 18.52 -24.01 -7.53
CA LEU A 686 19.06 -23.24 -8.65
C LEU A 686 19.20 -21.76 -8.29
N TRP A 687 18.19 -21.18 -7.65
CA TRP A 687 18.18 -19.80 -7.16
C TRP A 687 19.33 -19.55 -6.17
N ALA A 688 19.49 -20.42 -5.18
CA ALA A 688 20.55 -20.32 -4.18
C ALA A 688 21.96 -20.47 -4.80
N ARG A 689 22.11 -21.34 -5.81
CA ARG A 689 23.37 -21.45 -6.57
C ARG A 689 23.70 -20.17 -7.32
N TRP A 690 22.73 -19.61 -8.05
CA TRP A 690 22.93 -18.42 -8.87
C TRP A 690 23.20 -17.15 -8.05
N PHE A 691 22.43 -16.92 -6.98
CA PHE A 691 22.48 -15.63 -6.26
C PHE A 691 23.26 -15.66 -4.94
N HIS A 692 23.48 -16.84 -4.35
CA HIS A 692 24.11 -16.98 -3.04
C HIS A 692 25.36 -17.86 -3.05
N ALA A 693 25.81 -18.30 -4.24
CA ALA A 693 26.94 -19.23 -4.40
C ALA A 693 26.79 -20.49 -3.53
N TRP A 694 25.54 -20.90 -3.24
CA TRP A 694 25.25 -22.05 -2.40
C TRP A 694 25.79 -23.32 -3.05
N ARG A 695 26.55 -24.10 -2.29
CA ARG A 695 27.03 -25.43 -2.69
C ARG A 695 26.26 -26.46 -1.90
N ALA A 696 25.82 -27.52 -2.56
CA ALA A 696 25.25 -28.66 -1.83
C ALA A 696 26.33 -29.16 -0.87
N ALA A 697 25.96 -29.38 0.40
CA ALA A 697 26.82 -30.12 1.31
C ALA A 697 27.17 -31.43 0.60
N THR A 698 28.47 -31.65 0.41
CA THR A 698 28.96 -32.93 -0.10
C THR A 698 28.62 -33.89 1.02
N VAL A 699 27.59 -34.73 0.81
CA VAL A 699 27.31 -35.84 1.71
C VAL A 699 28.56 -36.72 1.63
N THR A 700 29.45 -36.57 2.61
CA THR A 700 30.55 -37.51 2.82
C THR A 700 29.87 -38.83 3.15
N ALA A 701 30.13 -39.86 2.34
CA ALA A 701 29.45 -41.15 2.40
C ALA A 701 29.71 -41.96 3.69
N ASP A 702 30.28 -41.35 4.72
CA ASP A 702 30.78 -42.00 5.94
C ASP A 702 30.00 -41.66 7.22
N GLU A 703 28.90 -40.90 7.15
CA GLU A 703 27.99 -40.77 8.31
C GLU A 703 26.80 -41.74 8.15
N PRO A 704 26.71 -42.81 8.96
CA PRO A 704 25.53 -43.67 8.97
C PRO A 704 24.33 -42.87 9.48
N SER A 705 23.23 -42.98 8.75
CA SER A 705 21.94 -42.40 9.12
C SER A 705 21.57 -42.73 10.57
N ALA A 706 21.41 -41.71 11.41
CA ALA A 706 20.78 -41.77 12.72
C ALA A 706 19.38 -41.17 12.66
#